data_AF-A0A9P1GQF5-F1
#
_entry.id   AF-A0A9P1GQF5-F1
#
_cell.length_a   1.000
_cell.length_b   1.000
_cell.length_c   1.000
_cell.angle_alpha   90.00
_cell.angle_beta   90.00
_cell.angle_gamma   90.00
#
_symmetry.space_group_name_H-M   'P 1'
#
loop_
_entity.id
_entity.type
_entity.pdbx_description
1 polymer ?
#
loop_
_entity_poly.entity_id
_entity_poly.type
_entity_poly.pdbx_seq_one_letter_code
_entity_poly.pdbx_strand_id
1 'polypeptide(L)'
;MNAYVQFSGDYDGMVQQPDGSYFAKCVGPGERWWAAPACRSDLTKCIPTFTSTPGWKVQAMMQWTAAYGFPAAIAISNTFALFQKHVHIFRALHYWWEPDSTFIDMRPEPVILPRHSPSEWAAGNKKTGGFGARVSKMVSSNLHSKAALVQDFISEVNFELSEVQNLLLLHIQSGATTFFDVACDWIKLHRSRWTRWIPDKTKCSAQFGLFNEKTNQFVNSRADQTNLICGLAWLSRAELAPPGISQKNSKTGHLDQEGSVPGRIAAWPAQLAHLRHLELHSHVIPAPEATGHGEYQDEEAKSSCKRCEKGKYQGQEGQSQCLQCPPGTTTLGFGSNDLSDCGCNEHTINVAPNETAFQCVPCSEGLYCPFSSTIQSLKDGPALANDQTKDFVPVVEEGYYASLHTPTSVYLCKPSHFCLRGRPGECPGGMFRQRCVSLEIPRTWSEGQCVDCGLSPVAWLFGILVGLAGLVAFYYIGNTEVTAQASPIKVLTMASGLSVNVMQTVRWPKVMEATSSGLQFMVLDVQSLGLECLLGSGAVARYVSVAAVFPIILTWLLTCSLASGFFPKCAPLRRFQPWTWPGTFNIMGLILQVAFSTVSAVAMQPLMCYSHPNGRKSLLKYPNVKCGGSVQPTMLAVGLVVGSVFVLAFYVGCIYAAFHMPSWSAKKRDATVSSFRFLISNFRLNRWWFGLLLTARGFCFCLVIVVATDNESAQTSLTTLIIVLLGFGGVGCQDAGQVRRQRTAETAVTPVTGISDRVVGFKCTKYQ
;
A
#
# COMPACT_ATOMS: atom_id res chain seq x y z
N MET A 1 31.75 9.86 -10.94
CA MET A 1 32.22 11.04 -10.19
C MET A 1 32.86 12.11 -11.09
N ASN A 2 32.44 12.26 -12.35
CA ASN A 2 33.12 13.15 -13.32
C ASN A 2 33.12 14.62 -12.90
N ALA A 3 31.99 15.11 -12.36
CA ALA A 3 31.92 16.48 -11.83
C ALA A 3 32.86 16.72 -10.64
N TYR A 4 33.20 15.71 -9.83
CA TYR A 4 34.20 15.89 -8.76
C TYR A 4 35.55 16.27 -9.36
N VAL A 5 36.05 15.47 -10.32
CA VAL A 5 37.34 15.69 -10.97
C VAL A 5 37.35 17.04 -11.70
N GLN A 6 36.28 17.35 -12.42
CA GLN A 6 36.13 18.61 -13.15
C GLN A 6 36.28 19.84 -12.25
N PHE A 7 35.68 19.84 -11.06
CA PHE A 7 35.64 21.02 -10.19
C PHE A 7 36.70 21.04 -9.08
N SER A 8 37.28 19.89 -8.73
CA SER A 8 38.36 19.78 -7.72
C SER A 8 39.75 19.67 -8.31
N GLY A 9 39.90 19.16 -9.53
CA GLY A 9 41.20 18.81 -10.11
C GLY A 9 41.91 17.62 -9.43
N ASP A 10 41.26 16.93 -8.49
CA ASP A 10 41.87 15.81 -7.74
C ASP A 10 41.70 14.48 -8.49
N TYR A 11 42.62 14.21 -9.41
CA TYR A 11 42.69 12.94 -10.14
C TYR A 11 43.27 11.82 -9.28
N ASP A 12 44.20 12.12 -8.36
CA ASP A 12 44.87 11.14 -7.49
C ASP A 12 43.90 10.41 -6.55
N GLY A 13 42.78 11.06 -6.23
CA GLY A 13 41.70 10.52 -5.41
C GLY A 13 40.71 9.65 -6.18
N MET A 14 40.95 9.40 -7.46
CA MET A 14 40.01 8.74 -8.36
C MET A 14 40.66 7.57 -9.13
N VAL A 15 39.82 6.68 -9.65
CA VAL A 15 40.17 5.61 -10.58
C VAL A 15 39.35 5.83 -11.85
N GLN A 16 40.02 5.98 -12.98
CA GLN A 16 39.39 6.09 -14.30
C GLN A 16 38.98 4.70 -14.79
N GLN A 17 37.74 4.55 -15.25
CA GLN A 17 37.22 3.31 -15.84
C GLN A 17 37.41 3.29 -17.37
N PRO A 18 37.34 2.11 -18.00
CA PRO A 18 37.50 1.96 -19.45
C PRO A 18 36.49 2.75 -20.28
N ASP A 19 35.34 3.09 -19.71
CA ASP A 19 34.28 3.91 -20.32
C ASP A 19 34.54 5.43 -20.21
N GLY A 20 35.68 5.83 -19.62
CA GLY A 20 36.04 7.24 -19.39
C GLY A 20 35.40 7.85 -18.13
N SER A 21 34.64 7.08 -17.34
CA SER A 21 34.05 7.56 -16.09
C SER A 21 35.02 7.46 -14.90
N TYR A 22 34.87 8.32 -13.90
CA TYR A 22 35.69 8.30 -12.68
C TYR A 22 34.95 7.72 -11.47
N PHE A 23 35.62 6.86 -10.72
CA PHE A 23 35.19 6.34 -9.42
C PHE A 23 36.13 6.80 -8.30
N ALA A 24 35.64 6.86 -7.07
CA ALA A 24 36.47 7.19 -5.92
C ALA A 24 37.56 6.11 -5.72
N LYS A 25 38.79 6.53 -5.41
CA LYS A 25 39.88 5.62 -5.04
C LYS A 25 39.88 5.41 -3.53
N CYS A 26 39.45 4.22 -3.10
CA CYS A 26 39.43 3.89 -1.69
C CYS A 26 40.82 3.42 -1.20
N VAL A 27 41.11 3.68 0.08
CA VAL A 27 42.34 3.37 0.79
C VAL A 27 42.02 2.75 2.16
N GLY A 28 43.05 2.25 2.85
CA GLY A 28 42.94 1.65 4.19
C GLY A 28 42.47 0.18 4.19
N PRO A 29 42.29 -0.43 5.39
CA PRO A 29 41.94 -1.84 5.53
C PRO A 29 40.63 -2.19 4.84
N GLY A 30 40.69 -3.09 3.85
CA GLY A 30 39.53 -3.52 3.06
C GLY A 30 39.02 -2.52 2.02
N GLU A 31 39.83 -1.51 1.65
CA GLU A 31 39.50 -0.50 0.63
C GLU A 31 38.14 0.22 0.89
N ARG A 32 37.90 0.61 2.15
CA ARG A 32 36.59 1.10 2.60
C ARG A 32 36.48 2.61 2.78
N TRP A 33 37.59 3.32 2.74
CA TRP A 33 37.67 4.75 3.04
C TRP A 33 38.14 5.53 1.84
N TRP A 34 37.54 6.68 1.57
CA TRP A 34 38.11 7.64 0.64
C TRP A 34 38.81 8.76 1.42
N ALA A 35 40.08 9.01 1.16
CA ALA A 35 40.87 10.02 1.88
C ALA A 35 41.00 11.32 1.07
N ALA A 36 40.70 12.44 1.71
CA ALA A 36 40.85 13.78 1.15
C ALA A 36 42.32 14.10 0.82
N PRO A 37 42.60 14.98 -0.15
CA PRO A 37 43.96 15.36 -0.54
C PRO A 37 44.84 15.77 0.64
N ALA A 38 44.28 16.50 1.61
CA ALA A 38 45.00 17.03 2.78
C ALA A 38 45.56 15.96 3.73
N CYS A 39 44.99 14.74 3.75
CA CYS A 39 45.42 13.67 4.65
C CYS A 39 45.71 12.34 3.94
N ARG A 40 45.75 12.35 2.59
CA ARG A 40 45.95 11.13 1.80
C ARG A 40 47.33 10.51 1.97
N SER A 41 48.35 11.33 2.23
CA SER A 41 49.72 10.86 2.50
C SER A 41 49.89 10.20 3.86
N ASP A 42 49.04 10.55 4.83
CA ASP A 42 49.08 10.05 6.20
C ASP A 42 47.66 9.95 6.77
N LEU A 43 47.10 8.73 6.69
CA LEU A 43 45.72 8.45 7.09
C LEU A 43 45.45 8.69 8.58
N THR A 44 46.48 8.74 9.42
CA THR A 44 46.32 9.01 10.86
C THR A 44 45.88 10.45 11.14
N LYS A 45 46.11 11.36 10.18
CA LYS A 45 45.68 12.76 10.26
C LYS A 45 44.25 12.98 9.75
N CYS A 46 43.61 11.96 9.19
CA CYS A 46 42.25 12.09 8.69
C CYS A 46 41.22 12.00 9.83
N ILE A 47 40.27 12.92 9.82
CA ILE A 47 39.05 12.86 10.63
C ILE A 47 38.13 11.79 10.03
N PRO A 48 37.71 10.77 10.79
CA PRO A 48 36.75 9.80 10.30
C PRO A 48 35.42 10.51 10.03
N THR A 49 34.87 10.31 8.83
CA THR A 49 33.63 10.93 8.37
C THR A 49 32.65 9.87 7.88
N PHE A 50 31.47 9.81 8.49
CA PHE A 50 30.47 8.78 8.17
C PHE A 50 29.21 9.34 7.52
N THR A 51 28.63 8.53 6.64
CA THR A 51 27.25 8.69 6.16
C THR A 51 26.60 7.31 6.05
N SER A 52 25.27 7.23 5.88
CA SER A 52 24.56 5.95 5.71
C SER A 52 24.30 5.64 4.24
N THR A 53 24.09 4.36 3.93
CA THR A 53 23.67 3.89 2.60
C THR A 53 22.30 4.50 2.26
N PRO A 54 22.14 5.17 1.10
CA PRO A 54 22.91 5.04 -0.14
C PRO A 54 24.13 5.97 -0.32
N GLY A 55 24.49 6.80 0.67
CA GLY A 55 25.63 7.72 0.59
C GLY A 55 25.21 9.18 0.45
N TRP A 56 24.55 9.72 1.49
CA TRP A 56 24.04 11.09 1.45
C TRP A 56 25.17 12.12 1.37
N LYS A 57 25.05 13.03 0.38
CA LYS A 57 25.97 14.15 0.13
C LYS A 57 27.47 13.78 -0.03
N VAL A 58 27.82 12.51 -0.27
CA VAL A 58 29.23 12.07 -0.38
C VAL A 58 30.01 12.90 -1.39
N GLN A 59 29.48 13.11 -2.60
CA GLN A 59 30.15 13.91 -3.62
C GLN A 59 30.39 15.37 -3.17
N ALA A 60 29.46 15.95 -2.41
CA ALA A 60 29.60 17.30 -1.87
C ALA A 60 30.68 17.32 -0.77
N MET A 61 30.66 16.34 0.15
CA MET A 61 31.69 16.19 1.18
C MET A 61 33.08 16.07 0.58
N MET A 62 33.24 15.25 -0.47
CA MET A 62 34.51 15.14 -1.19
C MET A 62 34.94 16.49 -1.77
N GLN A 63 34.04 17.22 -2.45
CA GLN A 63 34.37 18.54 -2.99
C GLN A 63 34.68 19.57 -1.90
N TRP A 64 33.99 19.56 -0.77
CA TRP A 64 34.29 20.44 0.37
C TRP A 64 35.69 20.16 0.91
N THR A 65 36.04 18.88 1.09
CA THR A 65 37.37 18.49 1.60
C THR A 65 38.49 18.84 0.64
N ALA A 66 38.26 18.73 -0.67
CA ALA A 66 39.23 19.11 -1.69
C ALA A 66 39.36 20.63 -1.86
N ALA A 67 38.25 21.38 -1.78
CA ALA A 67 38.24 22.82 -2.01
C ALA A 67 38.75 23.63 -0.81
N TYR A 68 38.48 23.17 0.42
CA TYR A 68 38.79 23.92 1.64
C TYR A 68 39.85 23.24 2.51
N GLY A 69 40.41 22.10 2.07
CA GLY A 69 41.52 21.44 2.75
C GLY A 69 41.15 20.70 4.03
N PHE A 70 39.88 20.32 4.23
CA PHE A 70 39.48 19.55 5.41
C PHE A 70 40.07 18.12 5.36
N PRO A 71 40.87 17.69 6.35
CA PRO A 71 41.50 16.38 6.36
C PRO A 71 40.49 15.30 6.77
N ALA A 72 39.62 14.85 5.86
CA ALA A 72 38.59 13.85 6.15
C ALA A 72 38.84 12.51 5.43
N ALA A 73 38.55 11.42 6.13
CA ALA A 73 38.40 10.08 5.54
C ALA A 73 36.92 9.70 5.54
N ILE A 74 36.32 9.58 4.36
CA ILE A 74 34.88 9.39 4.18
C ILE A 74 34.56 7.89 3.99
N ALA A 75 33.62 7.38 4.79
CA ALA A 75 33.06 6.03 4.66
C ALA A 75 31.53 6.01 4.68
N ILE A 76 30.94 5.04 4.00
CA ILE A 76 29.51 4.76 4.04
C ILE A 76 29.26 3.57 4.98
N SER A 77 28.34 3.72 5.92
CA SER A 77 27.85 2.61 6.74
C SER A 77 26.75 1.85 6.02
N ASN A 78 26.79 0.51 6.10
CA ASN A 78 25.87 -0.38 5.37
C ASN A 78 24.40 -0.21 5.78
N THR A 79 24.17 0.05 7.07
CA THR A 79 22.83 0.20 7.63
C THR A 79 22.78 1.45 8.49
N PHE A 80 21.57 1.97 8.69
CA PHE A 80 21.34 3.12 9.56
C PHE A 80 21.75 2.83 11.03
N ALA A 81 21.49 1.63 11.53
CA ALA A 81 21.91 1.23 12.88
C ALA A 81 23.44 1.20 13.05
N LEU A 82 24.18 0.74 12.03
CA LEU A 82 25.64 0.77 12.06
C LEU A 82 26.15 2.21 11.96
N PHE A 83 25.53 3.05 11.14
CA PHE A 83 25.84 4.47 11.05
C PHE A 83 25.72 5.14 12.42
N GLN A 84 24.57 4.99 13.10
CA GLN A 84 24.37 5.53 14.45
C GLN A 84 25.46 5.05 15.40
N LYS A 85 25.70 3.73 15.44
CA LYS A 85 26.72 3.13 16.30
C LYS A 85 28.13 3.69 16.02
N HIS A 86 28.52 3.84 14.76
CA HIS A 86 29.83 4.38 14.41
C HIS A 86 29.95 5.85 14.83
N VAL A 87 28.92 6.67 14.61
CA VAL A 87 28.94 8.08 15.04
C VAL A 87 29.07 8.19 16.56
N HIS A 88 28.27 7.44 17.33
CA HIS A 88 28.35 7.48 18.80
C HIS A 88 29.70 6.97 19.35
N ILE A 89 30.24 5.88 18.78
CA ILE A 89 31.51 5.29 19.25
C ILE A 89 32.69 6.22 18.93
N PHE A 90 32.76 6.72 17.70
CA PHE A 90 33.94 7.45 17.23
C PHE A 90 33.84 8.97 17.43
N ARG A 91 32.66 9.50 17.82
CA ARG A 91 32.38 10.94 17.88
C ARG A 91 32.88 11.67 16.63
N ALA A 92 32.51 11.09 15.50
CA ALA A 92 33.07 11.40 14.19
C ALA A 92 32.30 12.51 13.46
N LEU A 93 32.92 13.14 12.47
CA LEU A 93 32.20 14.01 11.54
C LEU A 93 31.16 13.16 10.79
N HIS A 94 29.95 13.67 10.60
CA HIS A 94 28.90 12.87 10.01
C HIS A 94 27.85 13.70 9.28
N TYR A 95 27.09 13.04 8.41
CA TYR A 95 25.90 13.63 7.81
C TYR A 95 24.77 13.72 8.83
N TRP A 96 24.21 14.91 9.00
CA TRP A 96 23.13 15.19 9.94
C TRP A 96 22.21 16.29 9.41
N TRP A 97 21.02 16.44 10.00
CA TRP A 97 20.04 17.47 9.68
C TRP A 97 19.37 17.98 10.95
N GLU A 98 18.80 19.17 10.88
CA GLU A 98 18.17 19.83 12.02
C GLU A 98 16.71 20.19 11.67
N PRO A 99 15.70 19.85 12.49
CA PRO A 99 15.78 19.13 13.77
C PRO A 99 15.91 17.60 13.61
N ASP A 100 16.48 16.93 14.60
CA ASP A 100 16.68 15.47 14.61
C ASP A 100 16.61 14.91 16.03
N SER A 101 16.17 13.66 16.17
CA SER A 101 16.12 12.94 17.45
C SER A 101 17.23 11.89 17.59
N THR A 102 17.93 11.58 16.49
CA THR A 102 18.89 10.49 16.43
C THR A 102 20.18 10.80 17.18
N PHE A 103 20.70 12.00 17.01
CA PHE A 103 22.01 12.42 17.53
C PHE A 103 21.92 13.62 18.46
N ILE A 104 20.72 13.90 18.96
CA ILE A 104 20.42 15.08 19.76
C ILE A 104 21.13 15.06 21.12
N ASP A 105 21.46 13.88 21.63
CA ASP A 105 22.28 13.65 22.82
C ASP A 105 23.73 14.13 22.65
N MET A 106 24.27 14.05 21.42
CA MET A 106 25.63 14.46 21.10
C MET A 106 25.78 15.97 20.85
N ARG A 107 24.68 16.70 20.68
CA ARG A 107 24.63 18.14 20.35
C ARG A 107 25.58 18.50 19.19
N PRO A 108 25.40 17.89 18.00
CA PRO A 108 26.24 18.16 16.84
C PRO A 108 26.13 19.63 16.39
N GLU A 109 27.25 20.20 15.94
CA GLU A 109 27.31 21.54 15.36
C GLU A 109 27.56 21.47 13.84
N PRO A 110 26.91 22.34 13.04
CA PRO A 110 27.07 22.32 11.60
C PRO A 110 28.43 22.89 11.17
N VAL A 111 29.08 22.24 10.19
CA VAL A 111 30.23 22.83 9.50
C VAL A 111 29.77 24.00 8.65
N ILE A 112 30.30 25.19 8.92
CA ILE A 112 29.94 26.41 8.20
C ILE A 112 30.64 26.44 6.84
N LEU A 113 29.83 26.45 5.77
CA LEU A 113 30.28 26.51 4.38
C LEU A 113 29.73 27.78 3.70
N PRO A 114 30.32 28.22 2.56
CA PRO A 114 29.79 29.36 1.82
C PRO A 114 28.32 29.18 1.42
N ARG A 115 27.58 30.28 1.31
CA ARG A 115 26.13 30.27 1.03
C ARG A 115 25.81 29.43 -0.22
N HIS A 116 24.76 28.64 -0.14
CA HIS A 116 24.30 27.76 -1.21
C HIS A 116 24.06 28.52 -2.52
N SER A 117 24.66 28.01 -3.61
CA SER A 117 24.48 28.54 -4.97
C SER A 117 23.74 27.50 -5.84
N PRO A 118 22.44 27.69 -6.15
CA PRO A 118 21.66 26.71 -6.90
C PRO A 118 22.20 26.42 -8.30
N SER A 119 22.70 27.45 -8.99
CA SER A 119 23.27 27.32 -10.35
C SER A 119 24.55 26.49 -10.35
N GLU A 120 25.44 26.71 -9.37
CA GLU A 120 26.65 25.90 -9.21
C GLU A 120 26.32 24.44 -8.89
N TRP A 121 25.38 24.21 -7.97
CA TRP A 121 24.96 22.86 -7.59
C TRP A 121 24.33 22.10 -8.76
N ALA A 122 23.53 22.79 -9.60
CA ALA A 122 22.95 22.22 -10.82
C ALA A 122 24.02 21.83 -11.85
N ALA A 123 25.09 22.62 -11.96
CA ALA A 123 26.24 22.32 -12.81
C ALA A 123 27.17 21.22 -12.24
N GLY A 124 26.93 20.76 -11.01
CA GLY A 124 27.75 19.74 -10.34
C GLY A 124 28.89 20.30 -9.48
N ASN A 125 29.05 21.62 -9.42
CA ASN A 125 29.93 22.33 -8.48
C ASN A 125 29.23 22.47 -7.13
N LYS A 126 29.63 21.65 -6.17
CA LYS A 126 29.04 21.53 -4.84
C LYS A 126 29.95 22.10 -3.76
N LYS A 127 30.83 23.05 -4.09
CA LYS A 127 31.73 23.68 -3.10
C LYS A 127 30.98 24.53 -2.08
N THR A 128 29.89 25.18 -2.49
CA THR A 128 29.01 25.89 -1.55
C THR A 128 28.20 24.91 -0.67
N GLY A 129 27.62 25.40 0.42
CA GLY A 129 26.77 24.62 1.32
C GLY A 129 25.54 24.02 0.61
N GLY A 130 24.99 22.95 1.19
CA GLY A 130 23.77 22.32 0.68
C GLY A 130 22.53 23.21 0.79
N PHE A 131 21.53 22.95 -0.06
CA PHE A 131 20.22 23.58 0.06
C PHE A 131 19.63 23.29 1.44
N GLY A 132 19.26 24.34 2.18
CA GLY A 132 18.56 24.22 3.45
C GLY A 132 17.15 23.67 3.23
N ALA A 133 16.68 22.77 4.10
CA ALA A 133 15.32 22.27 4.01
C ALA A 133 14.34 23.26 4.66
N ARG A 134 13.27 23.64 3.97
CA ARG A 134 12.13 24.35 4.56
C ARG A 134 11.04 23.33 4.88
N VAL A 135 10.72 23.15 6.16
CA VAL A 135 9.55 22.37 6.57
C VAL A 135 8.31 23.16 6.18
N SER A 136 7.52 22.61 5.25
CA SER A 136 6.31 23.24 4.72
C SER A 136 5.09 22.35 4.98
N LYS A 137 3.95 22.97 5.27
CA LYS A 137 2.68 22.27 5.47
C LYS A 137 1.97 22.17 4.12
N MET A 138 1.53 20.96 3.75
CA MET A 138 0.78 20.73 2.51
C MET A 138 -0.61 20.18 2.87
N VAL A 139 -1.65 20.71 2.23
CA VAL A 139 -3.04 20.28 2.39
C VAL A 139 -3.63 19.92 1.03
N SER A 140 -4.67 19.08 1.03
CA SER A 140 -5.44 18.80 -0.19
C SER A 140 -6.06 20.08 -0.74
N SER A 141 -6.08 20.23 -2.07
CA SER A 141 -6.72 21.37 -2.76
C SER A 141 -8.19 21.58 -2.37
N ASN A 142 -8.87 20.49 -1.99
CA ASN A 142 -10.30 20.52 -1.66
C ASN A 142 -10.56 20.81 -0.17
N LEU A 143 -9.52 20.90 0.67
CA LEU A 143 -9.69 21.10 2.10
C LEU A 143 -10.39 22.44 2.39
N HIS A 144 -10.10 23.48 1.62
CA HIS A 144 -10.73 24.80 1.77
C HIS A 144 -12.26 24.71 1.66
N SER A 145 -12.76 24.00 0.64
CA SER A 145 -14.20 23.85 0.39
C SER A 145 -14.93 23.02 1.45
N LYS A 146 -14.22 22.08 2.10
CA LYS A 146 -14.81 21.15 3.08
C LYS A 146 -14.64 21.62 4.52
N ALA A 147 -13.55 22.31 4.81
CA ALA A 147 -13.14 22.67 6.16
C ALA A 147 -12.18 23.88 6.14
N ALA A 148 -12.68 25.04 5.70
CA ALA A 148 -11.91 26.29 5.65
C ALA A 148 -11.24 26.65 6.99
N LEU A 149 -11.96 26.48 8.12
CA LEU A 149 -11.42 26.72 9.46
C LEU A 149 -10.22 25.83 9.80
N VAL A 150 -10.22 24.57 9.33
CA VAL A 150 -9.10 23.64 9.56
C VAL A 150 -7.89 24.06 8.72
N GLN A 151 -8.12 24.48 7.48
CA GLN A 151 -7.05 24.99 6.62
C GLN A 151 -6.42 26.26 7.21
N ASP A 152 -7.25 27.21 7.68
CA ASP A 152 -6.78 28.44 8.32
C ASP A 152 -6.00 28.10 9.60
N PHE A 153 -6.51 27.21 10.45
CA PHE A 153 -5.77 26.73 11.63
C PHE A 153 -4.42 26.15 11.26
N ILE A 154 -4.37 25.21 10.30
CA ILE A 154 -3.12 24.61 9.85
C ILE A 154 -2.17 25.67 9.32
N SER A 155 -2.67 26.71 8.64
CA SER A 155 -1.84 27.80 8.11
C SER A 155 -1.14 28.60 9.22
N GLU A 156 -1.81 28.81 10.34
CA GLU A 156 -1.32 29.56 11.50
C GLU A 156 -0.37 28.77 12.42
N VAL A 157 -0.50 27.44 12.46
CA VAL A 157 0.37 26.57 13.29
C VAL A 157 1.85 26.81 12.99
N ASN A 158 2.61 27.31 13.96
CA ASN A 158 4.02 27.60 13.79
C ASN A 158 4.87 27.09 14.96
N PHE A 159 6.03 26.54 14.64
CA PHE A 159 6.98 26.08 15.65
C PHE A 159 8.34 26.69 15.36
N GLU A 160 9.02 27.13 16.41
CA GLU A 160 10.41 27.54 16.31
C GLU A 160 11.30 26.29 16.31
N LEU A 161 12.42 26.34 15.59
CA LEU A 161 13.31 25.19 15.47
C LEU A 161 13.83 24.72 16.83
N SER A 162 14.22 25.69 17.68
CA SER A 162 14.69 25.47 19.06
C SER A 162 13.65 24.77 19.93
N GLU A 163 12.38 25.14 19.78
CA GLU A 163 11.27 24.53 20.49
C GLU A 163 11.06 23.08 20.07
N VAL A 164 11.08 22.78 18.77
CA VAL A 164 10.97 21.42 18.26
C VAL A 164 12.10 20.55 18.79
N GLN A 165 13.34 21.06 18.80
CA GLN A 165 14.48 20.36 19.38
C GLN A 165 14.30 20.09 20.87
N ASN A 166 13.83 21.07 21.64
CA ASN A 166 13.58 20.89 23.06
C ASN A 166 12.52 19.81 23.32
N LEU A 167 11.48 19.72 22.50
CA LEU A 167 10.47 18.66 22.59
C LEU A 167 11.07 17.28 22.32
N LEU A 168 11.96 17.17 21.32
CA LEU A 168 12.66 15.92 21.02
C LEU A 168 13.63 15.53 22.14
N LEU A 169 14.33 16.50 22.74
CA LEU A 169 15.19 16.27 23.91
C LEU A 169 14.38 15.77 25.10
N LEU A 170 13.24 16.42 25.40
CA LEU A 170 12.35 16.01 26.47
C LEU A 170 11.86 14.58 26.28
N HIS A 171 11.49 14.18 25.05
CA HIS A 171 11.07 12.80 24.77
C HIS A 171 12.14 11.77 25.15
N ILE A 172 13.41 12.04 24.83
CA ILE A 172 14.53 11.12 25.12
C ILE A 172 14.88 11.10 26.62
N GLN A 173 14.85 12.26 27.29
CA GLN A 173 15.29 12.39 28.68
C GLN A 173 14.23 11.99 29.71
N SER A 174 12.95 12.26 29.43
CA SER A 174 11.86 12.07 30.39
C SER A 174 11.45 10.60 30.57
N GLY A 175 11.93 9.70 29.72
CA GLY A 175 11.43 8.31 29.69
C GLY A 175 9.95 8.22 29.33
N ALA A 176 9.34 9.29 28.81
CA ALA A 176 7.96 9.30 28.35
C ALA A 176 7.76 8.20 27.30
N THR A 177 6.73 7.38 27.49
CA THR A 177 6.52 6.17 26.68
C THR A 177 6.20 6.48 25.23
N THR A 178 5.67 7.68 24.93
CA THR A 178 5.27 8.06 23.57
C THR A 178 5.49 9.55 23.26
N PHE A 179 5.60 9.89 21.96
CA PHE A 179 5.59 11.28 21.48
C PHE A 179 4.27 12.02 21.81
N PHE A 180 3.18 11.28 22.02
CA PHE A 180 1.87 11.84 22.34
C PHE A 180 1.88 12.53 23.71
N ASP A 181 2.50 11.91 24.71
CA ASP A 181 2.56 12.45 26.08
C ASP A 181 3.27 13.81 26.12
N VAL A 182 4.42 13.90 25.43
CA VAL A 182 5.21 15.13 25.31
C VAL A 182 4.42 16.24 24.59
N ALA A 183 3.70 15.89 23.53
CA ALA A 183 2.84 16.84 22.81
C ALA A 183 1.67 17.31 23.68
N CYS A 184 1.03 16.40 24.43
CA CYS A 184 -0.06 16.74 25.34
C CYS A 184 0.38 17.71 26.44
N ASP A 185 1.55 17.48 27.04
CA ASP A 185 2.07 18.37 28.08
C ASP A 185 2.46 19.73 27.51
N TRP A 186 3.04 19.78 26.31
CA TRP A 186 3.30 21.04 25.62
C TRP A 186 2.01 21.83 25.34
N ILE A 187 0.93 21.17 24.88
CA ILE A 187 -0.37 21.81 24.63
C ILE A 187 -0.96 22.38 25.93
N LYS A 188 -0.91 21.62 27.03
CA LYS A 188 -1.43 22.09 28.34
C LYS A 188 -0.65 23.32 28.82
N LEU A 189 0.67 23.32 28.66
CA LEU A 189 1.54 24.40 29.13
C LEU A 189 1.44 25.66 28.25
N HIS A 190 1.25 25.52 26.93
CA HIS A 190 1.30 26.63 25.98
C HIS A 190 -0.06 27.08 25.45
N ARG A 191 -1.10 27.06 26.31
CA ARG A 191 -2.48 27.44 25.94
C ARG A 191 -2.59 28.78 25.23
N SER A 192 -1.93 29.81 25.75
CA SER A 192 -1.95 31.16 25.16
C SER A 192 -1.33 31.22 23.75
N ARG A 193 -0.40 30.32 23.42
CA ARG A 193 0.26 30.27 22.11
C ARG A 193 -0.65 29.66 21.06
N TRP A 194 -1.11 28.43 21.26
CA TRP A 194 -1.93 27.76 20.24
C TRP A 194 -3.35 28.29 20.16
N THR A 195 -3.88 28.96 21.19
CA THR A 195 -5.20 29.63 21.10
C THR A 195 -5.18 30.74 20.05
N ARG A 196 -4.02 31.38 19.80
CA ARG A 196 -3.87 32.38 18.73
C ARG A 196 -3.88 31.75 17.33
N TRP A 197 -3.56 30.46 17.21
CA TRP A 197 -3.64 29.75 15.93
C TRP A 197 -5.07 29.35 15.58
N ILE A 198 -5.98 29.36 16.55
CA ILE A 198 -7.39 29.07 16.30
C ILE A 198 -7.98 30.27 15.55
N PRO A 199 -8.40 30.09 14.28
CA PRO A 199 -8.98 31.18 13.52
C PRO A 199 -10.29 31.63 14.16
N ASP A 200 -10.55 32.92 14.03
CA ASP A 200 -11.80 33.53 14.47
C ASP A 200 -12.98 32.80 13.80
N LYS A 201 -13.87 32.23 14.61
CA LYS A 201 -15.05 31.49 14.14
C LYS A 201 -15.97 32.33 13.26
N THR A 202 -15.87 33.66 13.34
CA THR A 202 -16.67 34.60 12.56
C THR A 202 -16.02 35.00 11.22
N LYS A 203 -14.80 34.54 10.93
CA LYS A 203 -14.11 34.79 9.66
C LYS A 203 -14.67 33.86 8.58
N CYS A 204 -15.31 34.45 7.57
CA CYS A 204 -15.98 33.71 6.51
C CYS A 204 -15.17 33.67 5.22
N SER A 205 -15.04 32.48 4.64
CA SER A 205 -14.51 32.27 3.29
C SER A 205 -15.62 32.49 2.25
N ALA A 206 -15.25 32.70 0.98
CA ALA A 206 -16.23 32.79 -0.11
C ALA A 206 -17.17 31.57 -0.07
N GLN A 207 -18.49 31.80 -0.22
CA GLN A 207 -19.58 30.81 -0.09
C GLN A 207 -20.07 30.51 1.35
N PHE A 208 -19.44 31.09 2.37
CA PHE A 208 -19.89 30.99 3.77
C PHE A 208 -20.36 32.35 4.29
N GLY A 209 -21.39 32.35 5.13
CA GLY A 209 -21.99 33.54 5.73
C GLY A 209 -21.87 33.54 7.25
N LEU A 210 -21.81 34.73 7.84
CA LEU A 210 -21.80 34.90 9.30
C LEU A 210 -23.19 34.52 9.84
N PHE A 211 -23.24 33.58 10.77
CA PHE A 211 -24.43 32.89 11.23
C PHE A 211 -24.49 32.91 12.75
N ASN A 212 -25.67 33.22 13.30
CA ASN A 212 -25.89 33.19 14.73
C ASN A 212 -26.52 31.86 15.14
N GLU A 213 -25.82 31.09 15.97
CA GLU A 213 -26.28 29.76 16.40
C GLU A 213 -27.54 29.81 17.27
N LYS A 214 -27.78 30.91 18.00
CA LYS A 214 -28.96 31.05 18.86
C LYS A 214 -30.21 31.47 18.11
N THR A 215 -30.07 32.38 17.14
CA THR A 215 -31.21 32.89 16.36
C THR A 215 -31.43 32.13 15.05
N ASN A 216 -30.50 31.24 14.68
CA ASN A 216 -30.55 30.43 13.46
C ASN A 216 -30.64 31.28 12.18
N GLN A 217 -30.02 32.47 12.19
CA GLN A 217 -30.09 33.46 11.10
C GLN A 217 -28.70 33.93 10.68
N PHE A 218 -28.58 34.31 9.41
CA PHE A 218 -27.41 35.01 8.90
C PHE A 218 -27.43 36.47 9.31
N VAL A 219 -26.27 36.99 9.71
CA VAL A 219 -26.12 38.34 10.24
C VAL A 219 -25.04 39.09 9.48
N ASN A 220 -25.23 40.40 9.32
CA ASN A 220 -24.39 41.23 8.46
C ASN A 220 -23.32 41.99 9.25
N SER A 221 -23.36 41.93 10.59
CA SER A 221 -22.43 42.65 11.46
C SER A 221 -21.98 41.80 12.65
N ARG A 222 -20.78 42.12 13.14
CA ARG A 222 -20.16 41.50 14.33
C ARG A 222 -20.52 42.22 15.62
N ALA A 223 -21.32 43.29 15.54
CA ALA A 223 -21.30 44.37 16.51
C ALA A 223 -22.01 44.07 17.84
N ASP A 224 -22.84 43.03 17.95
CA ASP A 224 -23.70 42.90 19.14
C ASP A 224 -24.22 41.49 19.48
N GLN A 225 -23.59 40.43 18.97
CA GLN A 225 -24.14 39.08 19.12
C GLN A 225 -23.13 38.07 19.67
N THR A 226 -23.52 37.39 20.75
CA THR A 226 -22.81 36.22 21.28
C THR A 226 -23.22 34.97 20.48
N ASN A 227 -22.27 34.07 20.19
CA ASN A 227 -22.47 32.82 19.41
C ASN A 227 -22.61 33.01 17.89
N LEU A 228 -21.70 33.80 17.32
CA LEU A 228 -21.52 33.90 15.88
C LEU A 228 -20.50 32.87 15.40
N ILE A 229 -20.87 32.13 14.35
CA ILE A 229 -20.00 31.22 13.62
C ILE A 229 -20.12 31.50 12.13
N CYS A 230 -19.16 31.02 11.34
CA CYS A 230 -19.30 31.03 9.90
C CYS A 230 -19.89 29.71 9.42
N GLY A 231 -21.04 29.77 8.75
CA GLY A 231 -21.81 28.61 8.27
C GLY A 231 -22.03 28.63 6.76
N LEU A 232 -22.36 27.48 6.19
CA LEU A 232 -22.72 27.36 4.77
C LEU A 232 -24.01 28.14 4.50
N ALA A 233 -23.97 29.04 3.51
CA ALA A 233 -25.15 29.77 3.04
C ALA A 233 -26.23 28.86 2.43
N TRP A 234 -25.94 27.57 2.21
CA TRP A 234 -26.89 26.57 1.72
C TRP A 234 -27.86 26.03 2.78
N LEU A 235 -27.78 26.50 4.03
CA LEU A 235 -28.81 26.25 5.06
C LEU A 235 -29.96 27.27 5.05
N SER A 236 -30.01 28.20 4.11
CA SER A 236 -31.21 29.01 3.87
C SER A 236 -31.72 28.89 2.43
N ARG A 237 -32.70 28.01 2.25
CA ARG A 237 -33.73 28.29 1.25
C ARG A 237 -35.11 27.85 1.75
N ALA A 238 -35.68 28.70 2.60
CA ALA A 238 -37.06 29.17 2.45
C ALA A 238 -37.19 30.52 3.20
N GLU A 239 -37.30 31.58 2.40
CA GLU A 239 -37.92 32.88 2.73
C GLU A 239 -37.27 33.79 3.78
N LEU A 240 -36.43 34.71 3.30
CA LEU A 240 -36.57 36.17 3.48
C LEU A 240 -35.41 36.89 2.76
N ALA A 241 -35.62 37.24 1.50
CA ALA A 241 -34.87 38.31 0.84
C ALA A 241 -35.88 39.18 0.07
N PRO A 242 -35.95 40.50 0.31
CA PRO A 242 -36.74 41.41 -0.51
C PRO A 242 -36.22 41.43 -1.95
N PRO A 243 -37.07 41.69 -2.96
CA PRO A 243 -36.71 41.56 -4.36
C PRO A 243 -35.81 42.72 -4.79
N GLY A 244 -34.60 42.42 -5.26
CA GLY A 244 -33.76 43.40 -5.92
C GLY A 244 -32.34 42.92 -6.19
N ILE A 245 -31.94 43.04 -7.45
CA ILE A 245 -30.59 42.95 -8.01
C ILE A 245 -30.20 41.55 -8.55
N SER A 246 -30.41 41.39 -9.85
CA SER A 246 -29.71 40.39 -10.67
C SER A 246 -28.22 40.72 -10.73
N GLN A 247 -27.35 39.75 -10.51
CA GLN A 247 -25.95 39.85 -10.94
C GLN A 247 -25.77 39.19 -12.31
N LYS A 248 -25.69 40.04 -13.34
CA LYS A 248 -24.90 39.77 -14.55
C LYS A 248 -23.42 40.05 -14.24
N ASN A 249 -22.56 39.11 -14.61
CA ASN A 249 -21.14 39.22 -15.01
C ASN A 249 -20.27 40.38 -14.45
N SER A 250 -19.24 40.05 -13.67
CA SER A 250 -17.81 40.45 -13.84
C SER A 250 -17.00 40.04 -12.60
N LYS A 251 -15.94 39.23 -12.75
CA LYS A 251 -14.51 39.62 -12.81
C LYS A 251 -14.04 40.67 -11.78
N THR A 252 -13.10 40.22 -10.95
CA THR A 252 -11.95 40.92 -10.33
C THR A 252 -12.19 42.07 -9.35
N GLY A 253 -11.51 42.01 -8.20
CA GLY A 253 -11.26 43.18 -7.35
C GLY A 253 -10.79 42.82 -5.94
N HIS A 254 -9.47 42.78 -5.73
CA HIS A 254 -8.86 43.02 -4.41
C HIS A 254 -9.39 44.32 -3.82
N LEU A 255 -9.49 44.42 -2.48
CA LEU A 255 -9.49 45.71 -1.79
C LEU A 255 -8.95 45.54 -0.36
N ASP A 256 -7.70 45.95 -0.22
CA ASP A 256 -7.04 46.31 1.03
C ASP A 256 -7.52 47.71 1.50
N GLN A 257 -7.45 47.91 2.83
CA GLN A 257 -7.09 49.12 3.59
C GLN A 257 -7.86 50.46 3.48
N GLU A 258 -8.22 50.95 4.68
CA GLU A 258 -8.18 52.34 5.22
C GLU A 258 -9.05 53.50 4.66
N GLY A 259 -9.69 54.21 5.60
CA GLY A 259 -9.52 55.67 5.70
C GLY A 259 -10.54 56.63 5.04
N SER A 260 -11.66 56.87 5.73
CA SER A 260 -12.34 58.17 5.94
C SER A 260 -12.29 59.38 4.96
N VAL A 261 -13.50 59.79 4.50
CA VAL A 261 -14.16 61.15 4.57
C VAL A 261 -13.65 62.28 3.61
N PRO A 262 -14.41 63.36 3.22
CA PRO A 262 -15.86 63.70 3.11
C PRO A 262 -16.29 64.27 1.72
N GLY A 263 -17.59 64.57 1.53
CA GLY A 263 -18.01 65.62 0.57
C GLY A 263 -19.51 65.73 0.27
N ARG A 264 -20.19 66.72 0.88
CA ARG A 264 -21.57 67.17 0.58
C ARG A 264 -21.65 67.80 -0.84
N ILE A 265 -22.80 67.89 -1.50
CA ILE A 265 -23.75 69.03 -1.52
C ILE A 265 -24.98 68.62 -2.39
N ALA A 266 -26.20 68.58 -1.84
CA ALA A 266 -27.39 69.45 -2.06
C ALA A 266 -28.08 69.37 -3.46
N ALA A 267 -29.33 68.84 -3.51
CA ALA A 267 -30.64 69.54 -3.64
C ALA A 267 -31.07 69.73 -5.11
N TRP A 268 -32.31 69.51 -5.59
CA TRP A 268 -33.67 69.97 -5.18
C TRP A 268 -34.71 69.35 -6.19
N PRO A 269 -36.02 69.69 -6.21
CA PRO A 269 -37.09 69.56 -5.21
C PRO A 269 -38.34 68.79 -5.75
N ALA A 270 -39.34 68.51 -4.90
CA ALA A 270 -40.70 68.18 -5.34
C ALA A 270 -41.75 68.90 -4.48
N GLN A 271 -42.66 69.62 -5.13
CA GLN A 271 -43.79 70.34 -4.55
C GLN A 271 -45.08 69.50 -4.61
N LEU A 272 -45.73 69.43 -3.44
CA LEU A 272 -47.17 69.59 -3.16
C LEU A 272 -48.22 68.78 -3.96
N ALA A 273 -48.95 67.93 -3.22
CA ALA A 273 -50.41 67.90 -3.26
C ALA A 273 -50.98 67.54 -1.87
N HIS A 274 -52.05 68.24 -1.52
CA HIS A 274 -52.70 68.35 -0.21
C HIS A 274 -53.94 67.44 -0.17
N LEU A 275 -54.33 66.87 0.99
CA LEU A 275 -55.69 66.87 1.57
C LEU A 275 -55.90 65.83 2.70
N ARG A 276 -56.11 66.38 3.91
CA ARG A 276 -57.08 66.10 5.01
C ARG A 276 -57.36 64.68 5.55
N HIS A 277 -57.13 64.57 6.87
CA HIS A 277 -57.90 63.94 7.97
C HIS A 277 -58.91 62.82 7.70
N LEU A 278 -58.73 61.69 8.40
CA LEU A 278 -59.78 61.06 9.22
C LEU A 278 -59.15 59.96 10.11
N GLU A 279 -59.24 60.15 11.43
CA GLU A 279 -59.02 59.10 12.43
C GLU A 279 -60.23 58.14 12.40
N LEU A 280 -59.98 56.84 12.39
CA LEU A 280 -60.94 55.85 12.87
C LEU A 280 -60.21 54.64 13.46
N HIS A 281 -60.30 54.51 14.78
CA HIS A 281 -59.97 53.29 15.49
C HIS A 281 -60.81 52.12 14.94
N SER A 282 -60.17 50.99 14.65
CA SER A 282 -60.86 49.69 14.68
C SER A 282 -59.91 48.60 15.14
N HIS A 283 -60.27 48.00 16.26
CA HIS A 283 -59.78 46.71 16.72
C HIS A 283 -60.09 45.66 15.65
N VAL A 284 -59.09 44.87 15.25
CA VAL A 284 -59.29 43.59 14.57
C VAL A 284 -58.60 42.52 15.41
N ILE A 285 -59.43 41.66 16.00
CA ILE A 285 -59.07 40.37 16.56
C ILE A 285 -58.91 39.41 15.37
N PRO A 286 -57.82 38.64 15.20
CA PRO A 286 -57.79 37.57 14.23
C PRO A 286 -58.46 36.31 14.80
N ALA A 287 -59.27 35.65 13.98
CA ALA A 287 -59.88 34.34 14.21
C ALA A 287 -58.80 33.24 14.35
N PRO A 288 -59.08 32.11 15.03
CA PRO A 288 -58.13 31.02 15.15
C PRO A 288 -57.95 30.33 13.79
N GLU A 289 -56.72 30.37 13.25
CA GLU A 289 -56.33 29.59 12.07
C GLU A 289 -56.43 28.09 12.38
N ALA A 290 -57.06 27.36 11.47
CA ALA A 290 -57.13 25.90 11.54
C ALA A 290 -55.71 25.30 11.42
N THR A 291 -55.39 24.34 12.29
CA THR A 291 -54.18 23.50 12.21
C THR A 291 -54.07 22.85 10.83
N GLY A 292 -53.01 23.18 10.10
CA GLY A 292 -52.72 22.61 8.78
C GLY A 292 -52.08 21.22 8.85
N HIS A 293 -51.97 20.56 7.70
CA HIS A 293 -51.29 19.26 7.59
C HIS A 293 -49.86 19.29 8.14
N GLY A 294 -49.46 18.25 8.88
CA GLY A 294 -48.16 18.15 9.56
C GLY A 294 -48.03 18.94 10.86
N GLU A 295 -49.11 19.60 11.31
CA GLU A 295 -49.15 20.38 12.55
C GLU A 295 -50.27 19.90 13.47
N TYR A 296 -50.11 20.11 14.78
CA TYR A 296 -51.08 19.73 15.81
C TYR A 296 -51.22 20.83 16.87
N GLN A 297 -52.36 20.88 17.54
CA GLN A 297 -52.59 21.77 18.67
C GLN A 297 -53.33 21.05 19.80
N ASP A 298 -52.68 20.93 20.94
CA ASP A 298 -53.19 20.31 22.17
C ASP A 298 -53.81 21.32 23.16
N GLU A 299 -53.62 22.63 22.95
CA GLU A 299 -54.14 23.69 23.82
C GLU A 299 -55.22 24.55 23.15
N GLU A 300 -56.38 24.67 23.78
CA GLU A 300 -57.50 25.48 23.28
C GLU A 300 -57.13 26.98 23.21
N ALA A 301 -57.60 27.67 22.15
CA ALA A 301 -57.43 29.11 21.92
C ALA A 301 -56.01 29.64 21.64
N LYS A 302 -55.04 28.79 21.27
CA LYS A 302 -53.74 29.22 20.72
C LYS A 302 -53.72 29.29 19.19
N SER A 303 -53.21 30.39 18.64
CA SER A 303 -53.07 30.63 17.19
C SER A 303 -51.78 30.07 16.56
N SER A 304 -50.93 29.38 17.31
CA SER A 304 -49.65 28.84 16.82
C SER A 304 -49.62 27.32 16.96
N CYS A 305 -49.65 26.62 15.82
CA CYS A 305 -49.65 25.16 15.73
C CYS A 305 -48.24 24.58 15.94
N LYS A 306 -48.14 23.44 16.64
CA LYS A 306 -46.87 22.73 16.86
C LYS A 306 -46.64 21.77 15.68
N ARG A 307 -45.42 21.72 15.14
CA ARG A 307 -45.08 20.76 14.07
C ARG A 307 -44.93 19.35 14.63
N CYS A 308 -45.36 18.34 13.87
CA CYS A 308 -45.14 16.95 14.24
C CYS A 308 -43.63 16.65 14.41
N GLU A 309 -43.28 16.05 15.54
CA GLU A 309 -41.91 15.61 15.81
C GLU A 309 -41.46 14.53 14.82
N LYS A 310 -40.14 14.37 14.66
CA LYS A 310 -39.57 13.31 13.83
C LYS A 310 -40.11 11.93 14.24
N GLY A 311 -40.57 11.15 13.27
CA GLY A 311 -41.19 9.84 13.49
C GLY A 311 -42.71 9.88 13.73
N LYS A 312 -43.33 11.06 13.59
CA LYS A 312 -44.78 11.25 13.62
C LYS A 312 -45.23 12.04 12.38
N TYR A 313 -46.47 11.81 11.93
CA TYR A 313 -47.07 12.49 10.80
C TYR A 313 -48.51 12.91 11.11
N GLN A 314 -49.06 13.88 10.37
CA GLN A 314 -50.45 14.27 10.50
C GLN A 314 -51.04 14.67 9.15
N GLY A 315 -51.93 13.82 8.63
CA GLY A 315 -52.56 14.01 7.32
C GLY A 315 -53.96 14.62 7.37
N GLN A 316 -54.53 14.87 8.54
CA GLN A 316 -55.84 15.51 8.69
C GLN A 316 -55.72 16.84 9.44
N GLU A 317 -56.44 17.84 8.95
CA GLU A 317 -56.58 19.15 9.60
C GLU A 317 -57.41 19.02 10.89
N GLY A 318 -57.17 19.91 11.85
CA GLY A 318 -57.94 20.01 13.11
C GLY A 318 -57.54 19.03 14.20
N GLN A 319 -56.38 18.36 14.07
CA GLN A 319 -55.99 17.28 14.97
C GLN A 319 -55.20 17.78 16.19
N SER A 320 -55.49 17.19 17.35
CA SER A 320 -54.86 17.55 18.62
C SER A 320 -53.56 16.81 18.90
N GLN A 321 -53.23 15.78 18.12
CA GLN A 321 -52.02 14.96 18.24
C GLN A 321 -51.55 14.45 16.87
N CYS A 322 -50.26 14.17 16.74
CA CYS A 322 -49.69 13.53 15.54
C CYS A 322 -49.73 12.00 15.64
N LEU A 323 -49.92 11.34 14.51
CA LEU A 323 -49.90 9.88 14.38
C LEU A 323 -48.46 9.36 14.36
N GLN A 324 -48.19 8.24 15.03
CA GLN A 324 -46.86 7.62 15.07
C GLN A 324 -46.60 6.84 13.78
N CYS A 325 -45.38 6.94 13.23
CA CYS A 325 -44.94 6.06 12.14
C CYS A 325 -44.89 4.58 12.60
N PRO A 326 -45.11 3.61 11.69
CA PRO A 326 -45.03 2.18 11.99
C PRO A 326 -43.68 1.76 12.61
N PRO A 327 -43.62 0.67 13.40
CA PRO A 327 -42.39 0.23 14.05
C PRO A 327 -41.24 0.03 13.06
N GLY A 328 -40.06 0.58 13.39
CA GLY A 328 -38.87 0.49 12.54
C GLY A 328 -38.76 1.56 11.44
N THR A 329 -39.72 2.50 11.37
CA THR A 329 -39.71 3.63 10.43
C THR A 329 -39.64 4.98 11.14
N THR A 330 -39.20 6.00 10.42
CA THR A 330 -39.16 7.39 10.87
C THR A 330 -39.48 8.32 9.71
N THR A 331 -39.73 9.59 9.99
CA THR A 331 -39.79 10.65 8.97
C THR A 331 -38.41 11.27 8.77
N LEU A 332 -38.17 11.93 7.62
CA LEU A 332 -36.92 12.63 7.32
C LEU A 332 -36.69 13.82 8.28
N GLY A 333 -37.78 14.53 8.63
CA GLY A 333 -37.75 15.73 9.47
C GLY A 333 -39.07 15.97 10.20
N PHE A 334 -39.25 17.20 10.69
CA PHE A 334 -40.46 17.65 11.38
C PHE A 334 -41.58 17.96 10.39
N GLY A 335 -42.83 17.82 10.83
CA GLY A 335 -44.01 18.30 10.09
C GLY A 335 -44.43 17.42 8.92
N SER A 336 -44.17 16.11 8.96
CA SER A 336 -44.64 15.19 7.93
C SER A 336 -46.17 15.16 7.85
N ASN A 337 -46.68 15.19 6.62
CA ASN A 337 -48.11 15.31 6.35
C ASN A 337 -48.75 13.99 5.90
N ASP A 338 -47.97 12.98 5.51
CA ASP A 338 -48.51 11.70 5.04
C ASP A 338 -47.76 10.50 5.66
N LEU A 339 -48.44 9.35 5.71
CA LEU A 339 -47.83 8.07 6.05
C LEU A 339 -46.73 7.68 5.05
N SER A 340 -46.82 8.12 3.79
CA SER A 340 -45.77 7.90 2.78
C SER A 340 -44.43 8.55 3.12
N ASP A 341 -44.42 9.54 4.01
CA ASP A 341 -43.18 10.17 4.49
C ASP A 341 -42.45 9.32 5.54
N CYS A 342 -43.11 8.29 6.09
CA CYS A 342 -42.49 7.32 6.96
C CYS A 342 -41.65 6.36 6.11
N GLY A 343 -40.34 6.33 6.35
CA GLY A 343 -39.38 5.46 5.67
C GLY A 343 -38.58 4.63 6.67
N CYS A 344 -37.97 3.54 6.19
CA CYS A 344 -37.00 2.80 7.00
C CYS A 344 -35.81 3.69 7.40
N ASN A 345 -35.30 3.49 8.61
CA ASN A 345 -34.14 4.20 9.13
C ASN A 345 -32.90 3.99 8.24
N GLU A 346 -31.91 4.89 8.35
CA GLU A 346 -30.60 4.69 7.74
C GLU A 346 -30.02 3.31 8.14
N HIS A 347 -29.32 2.67 7.21
CA HIS A 347 -28.79 1.30 7.34
C HIS A 347 -29.86 0.20 7.39
N THR A 348 -31.13 0.50 7.10
CA THR A 348 -32.20 -0.50 6.96
C THR A 348 -32.93 -0.36 5.63
N ILE A 349 -33.42 -1.48 5.10
CA ILE A 349 -34.12 -1.55 3.80
C ILE A 349 -35.49 -2.18 3.96
N ASN A 350 -36.51 -1.62 3.32
CA ASN A 350 -37.84 -2.20 3.27
C ASN A 350 -37.88 -3.39 2.30
N VAL A 351 -38.15 -4.59 2.81
CA VAL A 351 -38.26 -5.82 2.01
C VAL A 351 -39.70 -6.27 1.74
N ALA A 352 -40.69 -5.48 2.18
CA ALA A 352 -42.09 -5.81 1.95
C ALA A 352 -42.44 -5.76 0.45
N PRO A 353 -43.34 -6.64 -0.02
CA PRO A 353 -43.76 -6.67 -1.42
C PRO A 353 -44.67 -5.50 -1.84
N ASN A 354 -45.27 -4.80 -0.87
CA ASN A 354 -46.14 -3.64 -1.10
C ASN A 354 -45.49 -2.39 -0.50
N GLU A 355 -45.53 -1.26 -1.24
CA GLU A 355 -44.91 0.02 -0.83
C GLU A 355 -45.51 0.61 0.46
N THR A 356 -46.73 0.20 0.82
CA THR A 356 -47.45 0.67 2.02
C THR A 356 -47.21 -0.21 3.26
N ALA A 357 -46.55 -1.36 3.11
CA ALA A 357 -46.17 -2.22 4.22
C ALA A 357 -44.68 -2.01 4.53
N PHE A 358 -44.33 -1.88 5.82
CA PHE A 358 -42.95 -1.68 6.26
C PHE A 358 -42.41 -2.95 6.91
N GLN A 359 -41.42 -3.57 6.26
CA GLN A 359 -40.60 -4.64 6.82
C GLN A 359 -39.14 -4.22 6.71
N CYS A 360 -38.67 -3.42 7.66
CA CYS A 360 -37.30 -2.90 7.66
C CYS A 360 -36.33 -3.96 8.21
N VAL A 361 -35.39 -4.41 7.37
CA VAL A 361 -34.29 -5.30 7.78
C VAL A 361 -32.96 -4.55 7.71
N PRO A 362 -31.99 -4.87 8.57
CA PRO A 362 -30.66 -4.26 8.50
C PRO A 362 -29.98 -4.59 7.17
N CYS A 363 -29.31 -3.60 6.59
CA CYS A 363 -28.54 -3.79 5.38
C CYS A 363 -27.28 -4.61 5.66
N SER A 364 -27.01 -5.57 4.77
CA SER A 364 -25.81 -6.41 4.85
C SER A 364 -24.56 -5.58 4.56
N GLU A 365 -23.42 -6.02 5.09
CA GLU A 365 -22.12 -5.39 4.83
C GLU A 365 -21.85 -5.27 3.31
N GLY A 366 -21.43 -4.09 2.87
CA GLY A 366 -21.22 -3.78 1.45
C GLY A 366 -22.44 -3.25 0.70
N LEU A 367 -23.56 -3.01 1.42
CA LEU A 367 -24.74 -2.34 0.90
C LEU A 367 -24.93 -1.01 1.64
N TYR A 368 -24.88 0.10 0.90
CA TYR A 368 -25.18 1.42 1.43
C TYR A 368 -26.68 1.69 1.31
N CYS A 369 -27.37 1.85 2.45
CA CYS A 369 -28.81 2.09 2.52
C CYS A 369 -29.12 3.43 3.21
N PRO A 370 -29.40 4.49 2.44
CA PRO A 370 -29.87 5.76 2.99
C PRO A 370 -31.34 5.68 3.48
N PHE A 371 -31.83 6.77 4.07
CA PHE A 371 -33.23 6.88 4.53
C PHE A 371 -34.23 6.51 3.42
N SER A 372 -35.29 5.76 3.78
CA SER A 372 -36.35 5.31 2.86
C SER A 372 -35.87 4.38 1.72
N SER A 373 -34.88 3.52 2.01
CA SER A 373 -34.42 2.50 1.05
C SER A 373 -35.45 1.38 0.85
N THR A 374 -35.72 1.00 -0.41
CA THR A 374 -36.59 -0.13 -0.79
C THR A 374 -35.86 -1.09 -1.72
N ILE A 375 -36.33 -2.35 -1.82
CA ILE A 375 -35.76 -3.30 -2.79
C ILE A 375 -35.85 -2.76 -4.22
N GLN A 376 -36.94 -2.05 -4.54
CA GLN A 376 -37.16 -1.52 -5.88
C GLN A 376 -36.16 -0.40 -6.19
N SER A 377 -35.98 0.56 -5.29
CA SER A 377 -34.99 1.64 -5.48
C SER A 377 -33.56 1.10 -5.58
N LEU A 378 -33.25 -0.01 -4.91
CA LEU A 378 -31.97 -0.71 -5.05
C LEU A 378 -31.77 -1.35 -6.43
N LYS A 379 -32.83 -1.91 -7.03
CA LYS A 379 -32.77 -2.49 -8.38
C LYS A 379 -32.66 -1.42 -9.46
N ASP A 380 -33.34 -0.30 -9.27
CA ASP A 380 -33.38 0.82 -10.20
C ASP A 380 -32.03 1.56 -10.23
N GLY A 381 -31.39 1.69 -9.06
CA GLY A 381 -30.03 2.19 -8.94
C GLY A 381 -29.89 3.70 -9.19
N PRO A 382 -28.66 4.25 -9.07
CA PRO A 382 -28.42 5.69 -9.04
C PRO A 382 -28.49 6.35 -10.42
N ALA A 383 -28.63 5.57 -11.51
CA ALA A 383 -28.66 6.07 -12.88
C ALA A 383 -30.03 6.68 -13.28
N LEU A 384 -31.10 6.32 -12.56
CA LEU A 384 -32.46 6.82 -12.80
C LEU A 384 -32.87 7.94 -11.82
N ALA A 385 -32.02 8.27 -10.85
CA ALA A 385 -32.29 9.30 -9.86
C ALA A 385 -31.83 10.69 -10.33
N ASN A 386 -32.69 11.69 -10.09
CA ASN A 386 -32.35 13.09 -10.30
C ASN A 386 -31.17 13.51 -9.39
N ASP A 387 -30.43 14.55 -9.77
CA ASP A 387 -29.19 14.99 -9.09
C ASP A 387 -29.40 15.34 -7.60
N GLN A 388 -30.64 15.67 -7.20
CA GLN A 388 -31.04 15.92 -5.80
C GLN A 388 -31.44 14.66 -5.02
N THR A 389 -31.84 13.59 -5.69
CA THR A 389 -32.29 12.31 -5.08
C THR A 389 -31.22 11.22 -5.10
N LYS A 390 -30.10 11.47 -5.79
CA LYS A 390 -29.00 10.51 -6.00
C LYS A 390 -28.33 10.04 -4.70
N ASP A 391 -28.30 10.91 -3.69
CA ASP A 391 -27.75 10.60 -2.36
C ASP A 391 -28.70 9.74 -1.50
N PHE A 392 -29.98 9.63 -1.88
CA PHE A 392 -31.02 8.84 -1.20
C PHE A 392 -31.32 7.49 -1.88
N VAL A 393 -30.48 7.07 -2.83
CA VAL A 393 -30.64 5.76 -3.49
C VAL A 393 -29.71 4.72 -2.86
N PRO A 394 -30.23 3.54 -2.46
CA PRO A 394 -29.40 2.46 -1.99
C PRO A 394 -28.50 1.91 -3.10
N VAL A 395 -27.24 1.66 -2.79
CA VAL A 395 -26.23 1.21 -3.76
C VAL A 395 -25.33 0.13 -3.17
N VAL A 396 -24.83 -0.76 -4.04
CA VAL A 396 -23.79 -1.71 -3.68
C VAL A 396 -22.45 -0.98 -3.64
N GLU A 397 -21.68 -1.16 -2.58
CA GLU A 397 -20.39 -0.50 -2.39
C GLU A 397 -19.28 -1.10 -3.27
N GLU A 398 -18.20 -0.34 -3.47
CA GLU A 398 -17.01 -0.84 -4.19
C GLU A 398 -16.42 -2.06 -3.48
N GLY A 399 -16.07 -3.10 -4.25
CA GLY A 399 -15.59 -4.36 -3.71
C GLY A 399 -16.68 -5.37 -3.34
N TYR A 400 -17.95 -5.02 -3.53
CA TYR A 400 -19.10 -5.89 -3.24
C TYR A 400 -19.97 -6.10 -4.47
N TYR A 401 -20.63 -7.26 -4.54
CA TYR A 401 -21.51 -7.64 -5.63
C TYR A 401 -22.80 -8.24 -5.08
N ALA A 402 -23.94 -7.74 -5.55
CA ALA A 402 -25.25 -8.35 -5.33
C ALA A 402 -25.86 -8.74 -6.68
N SER A 403 -26.66 -9.81 -6.71
CA SER A 403 -27.36 -10.23 -7.92
C SER A 403 -28.76 -9.62 -7.98
N LEU A 404 -29.25 -9.32 -9.19
CA LEU A 404 -30.60 -8.77 -9.41
C LEU A 404 -31.72 -9.67 -8.83
N HIS A 405 -31.52 -10.99 -8.81
CA HIS A 405 -32.49 -11.95 -8.26
C HIS A 405 -32.50 -12.00 -6.73
N THR A 406 -31.37 -11.69 -6.09
CA THR A 406 -31.22 -11.71 -4.63
C THR A 406 -30.42 -10.46 -4.21
N PRO A 407 -31.04 -9.27 -4.26
CA PRO A 407 -30.32 -7.99 -4.11
C PRO A 407 -29.82 -7.75 -2.68
N THR A 408 -30.41 -8.41 -1.69
CA THR A 408 -29.98 -8.36 -0.27
C THR A 408 -28.82 -9.31 0.05
N SER A 409 -28.54 -10.29 -0.81
CA SER A 409 -27.42 -11.23 -0.61
C SER A 409 -26.15 -10.69 -1.24
N VAL A 410 -25.32 -10.02 -0.43
CA VAL A 410 -24.06 -9.42 -0.86
C VAL A 410 -22.91 -10.43 -0.85
N TYR A 411 -22.08 -10.39 -1.90
CA TYR A 411 -20.86 -11.17 -2.06
C TYR A 411 -19.64 -10.24 -2.10
N LEU A 412 -18.56 -10.63 -1.45
CA LEU A 412 -17.28 -9.93 -1.49
C LEU A 412 -16.50 -10.28 -2.77
N CYS A 413 -16.05 -9.25 -3.49
CA CYS A 413 -15.22 -9.36 -4.69
C CYS A 413 -13.73 -9.24 -4.35
N LYS A 414 -12.94 -10.19 -4.87
CA LYS A 414 -11.47 -10.18 -4.77
C LYS A 414 -10.89 -10.38 -6.17
N PRO A 415 -10.04 -9.46 -6.66
CA PRO A 415 -9.72 -8.12 -6.13
C PRO A 415 -10.91 -7.14 -6.14
N SER A 416 -10.86 -6.12 -5.28
CA SER A 416 -12.01 -5.22 -5.01
C SER A 416 -12.45 -4.38 -6.21
N HIS A 417 -11.53 -4.05 -7.11
CA HIS A 417 -11.79 -3.19 -8.27
C HIS A 417 -12.61 -3.85 -9.38
N PHE A 418 -12.83 -5.18 -9.32
CA PHE A 418 -13.72 -5.87 -10.27
C PHE A 418 -15.21 -5.59 -10.00
N CYS A 419 -15.54 -5.04 -8.83
CA CYS A 419 -16.90 -4.66 -8.47
C CYS A 419 -16.92 -3.18 -8.12
N LEU A 420 -17.44 -2.38 -9.05
CA LEU A 420 -17.60 -0.94 -8.85
C LEU A 420 -18.90 -0.65 -8.09
N ARG A 421 -18.96 0.54 -7.50
CA ARG A 421 -20.17 1.04 -6.85
C ARG A 421 -21.29 1.17 -7.90
N GLY A 422 -22.45 0.55 -7.66
CA GLY A 422 -23.53 0.52 -8.64
C GLY A 422 -24.76 -0.27 -8.21
N ARG A 423 -25.62 -0.61 -9.18
CA ARG A 423 -26.84 -1.43 -8.94
C ARG A 423 -26.53 -2.93 -8.92
N PRO A 424 -27.35 -3.77 -8.27
CA PRO A 424 -27.19 -5.21 -8.30
C PRO A 424 -27.17 -5.76 -9.74
N GLY A 425 -26.22 -6.67 -10.02
CA GLY A 425 -26.04 -7.30 -11.32
C GLY A 425 -25.22 -6.50 -12.33
N GLU A 426 -24.81 -5.27 -12.00
CA GLU A 426 -23.93 -4.47 -12.85
C GLU A 426 -22.45 -4.86 -12.64
N CYS A 427 -21.74 -5.06 -13.74
CA CYS A 427 -20.32 -5.40 -13.76
C CYS A 427 -19.59 -4.54 -14.80
N PRO A 428 -18.33 -4.15 -14.54
CA PRO A 428 -17.56 -3.36 -15.50
C PRO A 428 -17.24 -4.13 -16.79
N GLY A 429 -17.24 -3.43 -17.93
CA GLY A 429 -16.60 -3.88 -19.18
C GLY A 429 -17.20 -5.08 -19.90
N GLY A 430 -18.45 -5.49 -19.63
CA GLY A 430 -19.04 -6.68 -20.25
C GLY A 430 -18.66 -8.00 -19.56
N MET A 431 -18.12 -7.92 -18.34
CA MET A 431 -18.06 -9.08 -17.46
C MET A 431 -19.49 -9.52 -17.09
N PHE A 432 -19.71 -10.83 -17.00
CA PHE A 432 -20.99 -11.43 -16.64
C PHE A 432 -20.83 -12.57 -15.62
N ARG A 433 -21.96 -13.09 -15.11
CA ARG A 433 -22.08 -14.08 -14.00
C ARG A 433 -21.71 -13.55 -12.60
N GLN A 434 -22.07 -14.35 -11.60
CA GLN A 434 -21.93 -14.02 -10.17
C GLN A 434 -20.49 -13.58 -9.84
N ARG A 435 -20.35 -12.33 -9.36
CA ARG A 435 -19.13 -11.66 -8.87
C ARG A 435 -18.18 -11.06 -9.92
N CYS A 436 -18.67 -10.81 -11.15
CA CYS A 436 -17.91 -10.08 -12.18
C CYS A 436 -16.52 -10.68 -12.45
N VAL A 437 -16.43 -12.00 -12.68
CA VAL A 437 -15.14 -12.70 -12.93
C VAL A 437 -15.09 -13.36 -14.30
N SER A 438 -16.22 -13.48 -15.01
CA SER A 438 -16.26 -14.17 -16.31
C SER A 438 -16.43 -13.16 -17.45
N LEU A 439 -15.60 -13.31 -18.49
CA LEU A 439 -15.67 -12.55 -19.73
C LEU A 439 -16.37 -13.34 -20.83
N GLU A 440 -17.05 -12.62 -21.72
CA GLU A 440 -17.64 -13.21 -22.93
C GLU A 440 -16.50 -13.55 -23.90
N ILE A 441 -16.50 -14.78 -24.42
CA ILE A 441 -15.39 -15.32 -25.23
C ILE A 441 -15.45 -14.62 -26.61
N PRO A 442 -14.33 -14.12 -27.18
CA PRO A 442 -12.91 -14.35 -26.85
C PRO A 442 -12.20 -13.08 -26.34
N ARG A 443 -12.53 -12.62 -25.13
CA ARG A 443 -11.92 -11.43 -24.52
C ARG A 443 -11.12 -11.76 -23.27
N THR A 444 -10.06 -10.99 -23.03
CA THR A 444 -9.19 -11.01 -21.85
C THR A 444 -9.24 -9.67 -21.13
N TRP A 445 -8.93 -9.63 -19.83
CA TRP A 445 -8.90 -8.39 -19.06
C TRP A 445 -7.47 -7.85 -18.96
N SER A 446 -7.21 -6.66 -19.50
CA SER A 446 -5.94 -5.95 -19.30
C SER A 446 -6.19 -4.47 -18.99
N GLU A 447 -5.52 -3.94 -17.96
CA GLU A 447 -5.53 -2.50 -17.61
C GLU A 447 -6.93 -1.85 -17.48
N GLY A 448 -7.92 -2.60 -17.00
CA GLY A 448 -9.27 -2.07 -16.76
C GLY A 448 -10.21 -2.12 -17.96
N GLN A 449 -9.78 -2.71 -19.09
CA GLN A 449 -10.62 -2.92 -20.28
C GLN A 449 -10.56 -4.37 -20.77
N CYS A 450 -11.63 -4.80 -21.43
CA CYS A 450 -11.71 -6.09 -22.10
C CYS A 450 -11.08 -5.99 -23.49
N VAL A 451 -9.96 -6.69 -23.69
CA VAL A 451 -9.23 -6.73 -24.96
C VAL A 451 -9.46 -8.07 -25.63
N ASP A 452 -9.73 -8.07 -26.94
CA ASP A 452 -9.84 -9.30 -27.71
C ASP A 452 -8.50 -10.07 -27.70
N CYS A 453 -8.56 -11.40 -27.69
CA CYS A 453 -7.38 -12.26 -27.66
C CYS A 453 -6.44 -11.98 -28.87
N GLY A 454 -5.37 -11.21 -28.66
CA GLY A 454 -4.44 -10.78 -29.72
C GLY A 454 -3.27 -11.74 -30.01
N LEU A 455 -2.98 -12.69 -29.11
CA LEU A 455 -1.88 -13.66 -29.29
C LEU A 455 -2.38 -14.92 -30.01
N SER A 456 -1.84 -15.18 -31.20
CA SER A 456 -2.21 -16.35 -31.99
C SER A 456 -1.75 -17.66 -31.30
N PRO A 457 -2.44 -18.79 -31.52
CA PRO A 457 -1.98 -20.12 -31.08
C PRO A 457 -0.53 -20.44 -31.49
N VAL A 458 -0.03 -19.81 -32.56
CA VAL A 458 1.36 -19.95 -33.04
C VAL A 458 2.37 -19.34 -32.05
N ALA A 459 2.06 -18.19 -31.45
CA ALA A 459 2.93 -17.58 -30.45
C ALA A 459 3.06 -18.46 -29.18
N TRP A 460 1.97 -19.13 -28.81
CA TRP A 460 1.97 -20.12 -27.73
C TRP A 460 2.82 -21.34 -28.03
N LEU A 461 2.66 -21.92 -29.22
CA LEU A 461 3.48 -23.04 -29.67
C LEU A 461 4.97 -22.67 -29.68
N PHE A 462 5.30 -21.47 -30.15
CA PHE A 462 6.67 -20.95 -30.10
C PHE A 462 7.18 -20.80 -28.66
N GLY A 463 6.39 -20.22 -27.76
CA GLY A 463 6.73 -20.09 -26.34
C GLY A 463 6.98 -21.44 -25.64
N ILE A 464 6.13 -22.43 -25.91
CA ILE A 464 6.30 -23.80 -25.39
C ILE A 464 7.61 -24.40 -25.93
N LEU A 465 7.87 -24.30 -27.24
CA LEU A 465 9.11 -24.82 -27.84
C LEU A 465 10.36 -24.17 -27.27
N VAL A 466 10.35 -22.84 -27.07
CA VAL A 466 11.45 -22.10 -26.43
C VAL A 466 11.62 -22.55 -24.97
N GLY A 467 10.54 -22.76 -24.23
CA GLY A 467 10.58 -23.28 -22.86
C GLY A 467 11.18 -24.68 -22.78
N LEU A 468 10.76 -25.58 -23.67
CA LEU A 468 11.30 -26.95 -23.77
C LEU A 468 12.79 -26.97 -24.14
N ALA A 469 13.22 -26.09 -25.05
CA ALA A 469 14.64 -25.90 -25.37
C ALA A 469 15.43 -25.29 -24.19
N GLY A 470 14.82 -24.37 -23.45
CA GLY A 470 15.37 -23.79 -22.22
C GLY A 470 15.62 -24.85 -21.14
N LEU A 471 14.74 -25.85 -21.00
CA LEU A 471 14.94 -26.97 -20.07
C LEU A 471 16.17 -27.82 -20.44
N VAL A 472 16.43 -28.01 -21.74
CA VAL A 472 17.63 -28.70 -22.22
C VAL A 472 18.88 -27.89 -21.90
N ALA A 473 18.87 -26.57 -22.12
CA ALA A 473 19.98 -25.70 -21.72
C ALA A 473 20.21 -25.73 -20.20
N PHE A 474 19.12 -25.71 -19.42
CA PHE A 474 19.18 -25.79 -17.95
C PHE A 474 19.79 -27.09 -17.45
N TYR A 475 19.54 -28.23 -18.12
CA TYR A 475 20.19 -29.50 -17.80
C TYR A 475 21.72 -29.39 -17.86
N TYR A 476 22.25 -28.81 -18.94
CA TYR A 476 23.70 -28.66 -19.10
C TYR A 476 24.29 -27.68 -18.09
N ILE A 477 23.62 -26.56 -17.82
CA ILE A 477 24.07 -25.56 -16.84
C ILE A 477 24.07 -26.15 -15.43
N GLY A 478 22.98 -26.80 -15.02
CA GLY A 478 22.80 -27.32 -13.67
C GLY A 478 23.68 -28.53 -13.32
N ASN A 479 24.17 -29.24 -14.33
CA ASN A 479 25.10 -30.37 -14.17
C ASN A 479 26.58 -30.03 -14.38
N THR A 480 26.93 -28.76 -14.61
CA THR A 480 28.33 -28.33 -14.61
C THR A 480 29.04 -28.65 -13.28
N GLU A 481 30.35 -28.80 -13.31
CA GLU A 481 31.15 -29.03 -12.11
C GLU A 481 31.02 -27.85 -11.14
N VAL A 482 30.77 -28.15 -9.87
CA VAL A 482 30.57 -27.12 -8.83
C VAL A 482 31.94 -26.73 -8.35
N THR A 483 32.32 -25.49 -8.62
CA THR A 483 33.49 -24.87 -8.02
C THR A 483 33.26 -24.69 -6.51
N ALA A 484 34.32 -24.70 -5.71
CA ALA A 484 34.26 -24.65 -4.24
C ALA A 484 33.71 -23.32 -3.66
N GLN A 485 33.22 -22.42 -4.51
CA GLN A 485 32.60 -21.16 -4.12
C GLN A 485 31.09 -21.24 -4.31
N ALA A 486 30.32 -20.85 -3.30
CA ALA A 486 28.88 -20.65 -3.43
C ALA A 486 28.65 -19.62 -4.55
N SER A 487 28.14 -20.06 -5.70
CA SER A 487 27.82 -19.14 -6.79
C SER A 487 26.80 -18.11 -6.26
N PRO A 488 27.07 -16.79 -6.39
CA PRO A 488 26.13 -15.74 -6.01
C PRO A 488 24.74 -15.94 -6.61
N ILE A 489 24.67 -16.57 -7.78
CA ILE A 489 23.43 -16.90 -8.51
C ILE A 489 22.54 -17.89 -7.74
N LYS A 490 23.13 -18.88 -7.03
CA LYS A 490 22.39 -19.88 -6.26
C LYS A 490 21.84 -19.33 -4.94
N VAL A 491 22.61 -18.44 -4.30
CA VAL A 491 22.14 -17.69 -3.13
C VAL A 491 21.04 -16.72 -3.52
N LEU A 492 21.18 -16.04 -4.67
CA LEU A 492 20.17 -15.16 -5.23
C LEU A 492 18.86 -15.90 -5.57
N THR A 493 18.91 -17.13 -6.08
CA THR A 493 17.71 -17.94 -6.37
C THR A 493 17.03 -18.50 -5.12
N MET A 494 17.78 -18.82 -4.06
CA MET A 494 17.18 -19.17 -2.76
C MET A 494 16.59 -17.94 -2.05
N ALA A 495 17.25 -16.79 -2.16
CA ALA A 495 16.75 -15.52 -1.63
C ALA A 495 15.52 -15.03 -2.41
N SER A 496 15.47 -15.19 -3.74
CA SER A 496 14.30 -14.82 -4.53
C SER A 496 13.07 -15.67 -4.20
N GLY A 497 13.23 -16.98 -3.96
CA GLY A 497 12.15 -17.84 -3.48
C GLY A 497 11.61 -17.42 -2.10
N LEU A 498 12.48 -16.86 -1.25
CA LEU A 498 12.10 -16.26 0.03
C LEU A 498 11.26 -14.99 -0.16
N SER A 499 11.73 -14.11 -1.05
CA SER A 499 11.06 -12.84 -1.36
C SER A 499 9.68 -13.07 -1.97
N VAL A 500 9.53 -14.05 -2.87
CA VAL A 500 8.24 -14.40 -3.50
C VAL A 500 7.24 -14.92 -2.47
N ASN A 501 7.63 -15.85 -1.59
CA ASN A 501 6.73 -16.38 -0.57
C ASN A 501 6.32 -15.31 0.46
N VAL A 502 7.23 -14.40 0.84
CA VAL A 502 6.90 -13.25 1.72
C VAL A 502 5.96 -12.28 0.99
N MET A 503 6.20 -12.01 -0.30
CA MET A 503 5.33 -11.17 -1.11
C MET A 503 3.90 -11.70 -1.22
N GLN A 504 3.71 -13.03 -1.27
CA GLN A 504 2.40 -13.68 -1.35
C GLN A 504 1.60 -13.63 -0.04
N THR A 505 2.27 -13.44 1.10
CA THR A 505 1.64 -13.62 2.41
C THR A 505 1.33 -12.30 3.12
N VAL A 506 1.91 -11.19 2.64
CA VAL A 506 1.74 -9.84 3.21
C VAL A 506 0.97 -8.96 2.22
N ARG A 507 -0.04 -8.23 2.72
CA ARG A 507 -0.82 -7.29 1.90
C ARG A 507 0.00 -6.01 1.67
N TRP A 508 0.48 -5.82 0.44
CA TRP A 508 1.27 -4.64 0.07
C TRP A 508 0.35 -3.44 -0.25
N PRO A 509 0.78 -2.20 0.07
CA PRO A 509 0.08 -0.99 -0.36
C PRO A 509 -0.01 -0.92 -1.89
N LYS A 510 -1.10 -0.33 -2.42
CA LYS A 510 -1.40 -0.23 -3.87
C LYS A 510 -0.23 0.30 -4.73
N VAL A 511 0.65 1.12 -4.16
CA VAL A 511 1.83 1.68 -4.83
C VAL A 511 2.93 0.63 -5.09
N MET A 512 3.03 -0.40 -4.25
CA MET A 512 3.98 -1.52 -4.40
C MET A 512 3.37 -2.74 -5.11
N GLU A 513 2.05 -2.78 -5.28
CA GLU A 513 1.35 -3.80 -6.06
C GLU A 513 1.77 -3.75 -7.54
N ALA A 514 2.09 -2.57 -8.08
CA ALA A 514 2.65 -2.40 -9.43
C ALA A 514 4.01 -3.10 -9.61
N THR A 515 4.85 -3.17 -8.57
CA THR A 515 6.13 -3.89 -8.58
C THR A 515 5.96 -5.41 -8.55
N SER A 516 4.82 -5.90 -8.06
CA SER A 516 4.50 -7.34 -8.01
C SER A 516 4.17 -7.95 -9.37
N SER A 517 3.72 -7.14 -10.34
CA SER A 517 3.34 -7.58 -11.69
C SER A 517 4.50 -8.26 -12.44
N GLY A 518 5.72 -7.73 -12.34
CA GLY A 518 6.92 -8.31 -12.95
C GLY A 518 7.40 -9.62 -12.31
N LEU A 519 7.03 -9.89 -11.05
CA LEU A 519 7.36 -11.15 -10.35
C LEU A 519 6.32 -12.27 -10.59
N GLN A 520 5.20 -11.99 -11.27
CA GLN A 520 4.12 -12.97 -11.51
C GLN A 520 4.56 -14.16 -12.37
N PHE A 521 5.59 -14.01 -13.21
CA PHE A 521 6.19 -15.11 -13.96
C PHE A 521 6.79 -16.19 -13.03
N MET A 522 7.36 -15.80 -11.88
CA MET A 522 7.90 -16.73 -10.88
C MET A 522 6.79 -17.45 -10.08
N VAL A 523 5.58 -16.90 -10.08
CA VAL A 523 4.40 -17.42 -9.38
C VAL A 523 3.57 -18.36 -10.26
N LEU A 524 3.91 -18.51 -11.55
CA LEU A 524 3.11 -19.27 -12.53
C LEU A 524 1.64 -18.79 -12.52
N ASP A 525 1.42 -17.46 -12.52
CA ASP A 525 0.06 -16.94 -12.63
C ASP A 525 -0.45 -17.07 -14.07
N VAL A 526 -1.32 -18.05 -14.28
CA VAL A 526 -1.90 -18.37 -15.58
C VAL A 526 -2.81 -17.27 -16.14
N GLN A 527 -3.27 -16.34 -15.29
CA GLN A 527 -4.03 -15.15 -15.71
C GLN A 527 -3.17 -14.15 -16.49
N SER A 528 -1.93 -13.90 -16.08
CA SER A 528 -1.02 -13.00 -16.79
C SER A 528 -0.47 -13.61 -18.07
N LEU A 529 -0.42 -14.94 -18.11
CA LEU A 529 0.00 -15.70 -19.26
C LEU A 529 -1.04 -15.65 -20.40
N GLY A 530 -2.34 -15.46 -20.13
CA GLY A 530 -3.37 -15.35 -21.18
C GLY A 530 -3.86 -16.70 -21.74
N LEU A 531 -3.64 -17.80 -21.02
CA LEU A 531 -4.08 -19.15 -21.41
C LEU A 531 -5.62 -19.31 -21.45
N GLU A 532 -6.36 -18.31 -20.95
CA GLU A 532 -7.82 -18.23 -21.06
C GLU A 532 -8.30 -18.30 -22.52
N CYS A 533 -7.50 -17.78 -23.46
CA CYS A 533 -7.81 -17.80 -24.89
C CYS A 533 -7.65 -19.19 -25.54
N LEU A 534 -6.86 -20.10 -24.96
CA LEU A 534 -6.58 -21.43 -25.54
C LEU A 534 -7.47 -22.53 -24.95
N LEU A 535 -7.75 -22.46 -23.65
CA LEU A 535 -8.32 -23.57 -22.87
C LEU A 535 -9.76 -23.30 -22.36
N GLY A 536 -10.31 -22.12 -22.66
CA GLY A 536 -11.65 -21.71 -22.25
C GLY A 536 -11.76 -21.20 -20.80
N SER A 537 -12.93 -20.68 -20.44
CA SER A 537 -13.18 -19.98 -19.17
C SER A 537 -13.51 -20.90 -17.97
N GLY A 538 -13.55 -22.22 -18.17
CA GLY A 538 -13.90 -23.18 -17.13
C GLY A 538 -12.86 -23.23 -16.00
N ALA A 539 -13.29 -23.00 -14.75
CA ALA A 539 -12.39 -23.00 -13.58
C ALA A 539 -11.62 -24.32 -13.41
N VAL A 540 -12.26 -25.47 -13.68
CA VAL A 540 -11.64 -26.79 -13.58
C VAL A 540 -10.56 -26.98 -14.65
N ALA A 541 -10.86 -26.67 -15.91
CA ALA A 541 -9.91 -26.81 -17.02
C ALA A 541 -8.66 -25.94 -16.78
N ARG A 542 -8.84 -24.72 -16.27
CA ARG A 542 -7.76 -23.82 -15.90
C ARG A 542 -6.90 -24.41 -14.77
N TYR A 543 -7.53 -24.91 -13.72
CA TYR A 543 -6.82 -25.52 -12.60
C TYR A 543 -6.03 -26.77 -13.02
N VAL A 544 -6.65 -27.66 -13.81
CA VAL A 544 -6.00 -28.87 -14.34
C VAL A 544 -4.81 -28.51 -15.23
N SER A 545 -4.92 -27.47 -16.04
CA SER A 545 -3.84 -27.04 -16.93
C SER A 545 -2.63 -26.53 -16.16
N VAL A 546 -2.84 -25.77 -15.07
CA VAL A 546 -1.77 -25.34 -14.16
C VAL A 546 -1.13 -26.56 -13.49
N ALA A 547 -1.96 -27.47 -12.98
CA ALA A 547 -1.50 -28.70 -12.32
C ALA A 547 -0.69 -29.61 -13.27
N ALA A 548 -1.01 -29.61 -14.56
CA ALA A 548 -0.36 -30.43 -15.58
C ALA A 548 1.04 -29.92 -16.00
N VAL A 549 1.40 -28.67 -15.71
CA VAL A 549 2.72 -28.10 -16.07
C VAL A 549 3.85 -28.92 -15.44
N PHE A 550 3.72 -29.30 -14.17
CA PHE A 550 4.74 -30.07 -13.44
C PHE A 550 5.01 -31.46 -14.02
N PRO A 551 3.99 -32.33 -14.25
CA PRO A 551 4.22 -33.61 -14.91
C PRO A 551 4.74 -33.45 -16.34
N ILE A 552 4.31 -32.43 -17.09
CA ILE A 552 4.82 -32.18 -18.45
C ILE A 552 6.33 -31.89 -18.43
N ILE A 553 6.81 -31.04 -17.52
CA ILE A 553 8.24 -30.72 -17.40
C ILE A 553 9.07 -31.96 -17.06
N LEU A 554 8.60 -32.79 -16.13
CA LEU A 554 9.33 -34.00 -15.72
C LEU A 554 9.32 -35.07 -16.80
N THR A 555 8.17 -35.30 -17.43
CA THR A 555 8.06 -36.26 -18.55
C THR A 555 8.92 -35.81 -19.73
N TRP A 556 8.99 -34.50 -20.02
CA TRP A 556 9.90 -33.97 -21.04
C TRP A 556 11.36 -34.31 -20.75
N LEU A 557 11.85 -34.07 -19.54
CA LEU A 557 13.23 -34.42 -19.16
C LEU A 557 13.50 -35.93 -19.25
N LEU A 558 12.52 -36.76 -18.90
CA LEU A 558 12.60 -38.21 -19.08
C LEU A 558 12.65 -38.59 -20.55
N THR A 559 11.83 -37.96 -21.41
CA THR A 559 11.86 -38.21 -22.86
C THR A 559 13.18 -37.78 -23.50
N CYS A 560 13.77 -36.65 -23.07
CA CYS A 560 15.10 -36.22 -23.51
C CYS A 560 16.18 -37.23 -23.09
N SER A 561 16.10 -37.78 -21.87
CA SER A 561 17.00 -38.83 -21.39
C SER A 561 16.91 -40.09 -22.25
N LEU A 562 15.69 -40.56 -22.52
CA LEU A 562 15.46 -41.73 -23.37
C LEU A 562 15.92 -41.49 -24.81
N ALA A 563 15.58 -40.34 -25.41
CA ALA A 563 15.95 -39.98 -26.77
C ALA A 563 17.48 -39.88 -26.95
N SER A 564 18.20 -39.35 -25.94
CA SER A 564 19.66 -39.27 -25.96
C SER A 564 20.35 -40.65 -26.07
N GLY A 565 19.67 -41.73 -25.67
CA GLY A 565 20.16 -43.10 -25.83
C GLY A 565 19.99 -43.67 -27.25
N PHE A 566 19.09 -43.10 -28.06
CA PHE A 566 18.82 -43.56 -29.44
C PHE A 566 19.67 -42.87 -30.51
N PHE A 567 20.19 -41.67 -30.24
CA PHE A 567 21.05 -40.97 -31.19
C PHE A 567 22.45 -41.62 -31.24
N PRO A 568 22.93 -42.06 -32.42
CA PRO A 568 24.29 -42.60 -32.55
C PRO A 568 25.31 -41.55 -32.10
N LYS A 569 26.45 -42.02 -31.57
CA LYS A 569 27.60 -41.22 -31.11
C LYS A 569 28.28 -40.46 -32.26
N CYS A 570 27.53 -39.66 -33.02
CA CYS A 570 28.02 -38.90 -34.16
C CYS A 570 28.74 -37.63 -33.69
N ALA A 571 29.79 -37.29 -34.43
CA ALA A 571 30.90 -36.45 -34.00
C ALA A 571 30.66 -34.96 -33.68
N PRO A 572 29.58 -34.24 -34.08
CA PRO A 572 29.52 -32.80 -33.85
C PRO A 572 29.05 -32.40 -32.43
N LEU A 573 28.47 -33.32 -31.64
CA LEU A 573 28.01 -33.06 -30.26
C LEU A 573 29.06 -33.32 -29.16
N ARG A 574 30.30 -33.67 -29.52
CA ARG A 574 31.40 -33.99 -28.60
C ARG A 574 31.86 -32.82 -27.72
N ARG A 575 31.33 -31.61 -27.97
CA ARG A 575 31.63 -30.38 -27.21
C ARG A 575 30.83 -30.27 -25.90
N PHE A 576 29.75 -31.06 -25.75
CA PHE A 576 28.92 -31.08 -24.54
C PHE A 576 29.05 -32.43 -23.82
N GLN A 577 28.99 -32.41 -22.48
CA GLN A 577 28.99 -33.63 -21.65
C GLN A 577 27.83 -34.55 -22.05
N PRO A 578 28.02 -35.88 -22.07
CA PRO A 578 26.95 -36.81 -22.44
C PRO A 578 25.77 -36.70 -21.47
N TRP A 579 24.55 -36.88 -21.99
CA TRP A 579 23.36 -36.94 -21.16
C TRP A 579 23.42 -38.19 -20.27
N THR A 580 23.18 -38.04 -18.96
CA THR A 580 23.29 -39.14 -17.98
C THR A 580 22.06 -39.25 -17.10
N TRP A 581 21.74 -40.47 -16.68
CA TRP A 581 20.65 -40.73 -15.73
C TRP A 581 20.85 -40.00 -14.39
N PRO A 582 22.02 -40.05 -13.74
CA PRO A 582 22.25 -39.27 -12.52
C PRO A 582 22.06 -37.76 -12.69
N GLY A 583 22.54 -37.20 -13.81
CA GLY A 583 22.34 -35.79 -14.12
C GLY A 583 20.87 -35.43 -14.33
N THR A 584 20.07 -36.35 -14.89
CA THR A 584 18.63 -36.16 -15.10
C THR A 584 17.89 -36.10 -13.77
N PHE A 585 18.14 -37.06 -12.87
CA PHE A 585 17.54 -37.08 -11.53
C PHE A 585 17.94 -35.85 -10.70
N ASN A 586 19.19 -35.39 -10.81
CA ASN A 586 19.65 -34.19 -10.14
C ASN A 586 18.85 -32.94 -10.59
N ILE A 587 18.62 -32.77 -11.90
CA ILE A 587 17.89 -31.62 -12.43
C ILE A 587 16.39 -31.72 -12.12
N MET A 588 15.79 -32.90 -12.24
CA MET A 588 14.41 -33.13 -11.83
C MET A 588 14.21 -32.79 -10.35
N GLY A 589 15.11 -33.23 -9.49
CA GLY A 589 15.10 -32.92 -8.05
C GLY A 589 15.30 -31.43 -7.78
N LEU A 590 16.21 -30.76 -8.50
CA LEU A 590 16.42 -29.32 -8.37
C LEU A 590 15.17 -28.52 -8.78
N ILE A 591 14.53 -28.87 -9.90
CA ILE A 591 13.30 -28.22 -10.36
C ILE A 591 12.17 -28.44 -9.35
N LEU A 592 11.98 -29.67 -8.87
CA LEU A 592 10.98 -29.98 -7.86
C LEU A 592 11.26 -29.29 -6.52
N GLN A 593 12.53 -29.16 -6.12
CA GLN A 593 12.91 -28.44 -4.90
C GLN A 593 12.59 -26.95 -5.00
N VAL A 594 12.89 -26.30 -6.13
CA VAL A 594 12.57 -24.89 -6.37
C VAL A 594 11.07 -24.67 -6.49
N ALA A 595 10.38 -25.55 -7.23
CA ALA A 595 8.94 -25.47 -7.43
C ALA A 595 8.11 -25.99 -6.24
N PHE A 596 8.74 -26.55 -5.19
CA PHE A 596 8.05 -27.23 -4.10
C PHE A 596 6.96 -26.38 -3.43
N SER A 597 7.27 -25.10 -3.17
CA SER A 597 6.30 -24.14 -2.61
C SER A 597 5.16 -23.85 -3.59
N THR A 598 5.47 -23.60 -4.86
CA THR A 598 4.46 -23.37 -5.91
C THR A 598 3.53 -24.57 -6.11
N VAL A 599 4.09 -25.79 -6.17
CA VAL A 599 3.31 -27.04 -6.30
C VAL A 599 2.43 -27.25 -5.06
N SER A 600 2.97 -26.99 -3.86
CA SER A 600 2.21 -27.05 -2.61
C SER A 600 1.05 -26.06 -2.59
N ALA A 601 1.28 -24.82 -3.04
CA ALA A 601 0.24 -23.81 -3.16
C ALA A 601 -0.84 -24.24 -4.16
N VAL A 602 -0.46 -24.72 -5.36
CA VAL A 602 -1.40 -25.22 -6.38
C VAL A 602 -2.23 -26.40 -5.86
N ALA A 603 -1.60 -27.36 -5.16
CA ALA A 603 -2.31 -28.48 -4.56
C ALA A 603 -3.35 -28.03 -3.51
N MET A 604 -3.07 -26.94 -2.78
CA MET A 604 -3.92 -26.41 -1.72
C MET A 604 -4.96 -25.37 -2.18
N GLN A 605 -4.89 -24.83 -3.40
CA GLN A 605 -5.83 -23.83 -3.92
C GLN A 605 -7.32 -24.18 -3.70
N PRO A 606 -7.77 -25.43 -3.89
CA PRO A 606 -9.17 -25.81 -3.66
C PRO A 606 -9.62 -25.75 -2.18
N LEU A 607 -8.69 -25.56 -1.23
CA LEU A 607 -8.97 -25.45 0.21
C LEU A 607 -9.04 -23.98 0.70
N MET A 608 -8.58 -23.03 -0.12
CA MET A 608 -8.47 -21.61 0.24
C MET A 608 -9.83 -20.91 0.06
N CYS A 609 -10.74 -21.18 0.99
CA CYS A 609 -12.09 -20.63 1.01
C CYS A 609 -12.13 -19.33 1.82
N TYR A 610 -12.66 -18.26 1.22
CA TYR A 610 -12.96 -17.03 1.93
C TYR A 610 -14.47 -16.85 2.16
N SER A 611 -14.82 -16.19 3.25
CA SER A 611 -16.19 -15.98 3.69
C SER A 611 -16.78 -14.69 3.12
N HIS A 612 -18.07 -14.72 2.83
CA HIS A 612 -18.86 -13.57 2.38
C HIS A 612 -19.80 -13.08 3.51
N PRO A 613 -20.25 -11.81 3.45
CA PRO A 613 -21.23 -11.27 4.41
C PRO A 613 -22.52 -12.09 4.52
N ASN A 614 -22.93 -12.77 3.44
CA ASN A 614 -24.11 -13.65 3.42
C ASN A 614 -23.88 -15.05 4.02
N GLY A 615 -22.73 -15.31 4.64
CA GLY A 615 -22.37 -16.60 5.25
C GLY A 615 -21.95 -17.69 4.26
N ARG A 616 -21.96 -17.44 2.95
CA ARG A 616 -21.45 -18.38 1.93
C ARG A 616 -19.94 -18.24 1.79
N LYS A 617 -19.30 -19.30 1.29
CA LYS A 617 -17.84 -19.33 1.05
C LYS A 617 -17.51 -19.60 -0.41
N SER A 618 -16.40 -19.03 -0.88
CA SER A 618 -15.92 -19.20 -2.26
C SER A 618 -14.41 -19.33 -2.32
N LEU A 619 -13.89 -19.86 -3.43
CA LEU A 619 -12.45 -20.04 -3.58
C LEU A 619 -11.75 -18.71 -3.86
N LEU A 620 -10.61 -18.47 -3.21
CA LEU A 620 -9.85 -17.22 -3.33
C LEU A 620 -9.35 -16.97 -4.76
N LYS A 621 -8.75 -17.97 -5.42
CA LYS A 621 -8.21 -17.85 -6.79
C LYS A 621 -9.28 -18.02 -7.88
N TYR A 622 -10.37 -18.71 -7.56
CA TYR A 622 -11.49 -18.94 -8.48
C TYR A 622 -12.81 -18.49 -7.82
N PRO A 623 -13.05 -17.17 -7.68
CA PRO A 623 -14.21 -16.67 -6.94
C PRO A 623 -15.53 -17.18 -7.51
N ASN A 624 -15.61 -17.53 -8.80
CA ASN A 624 -16.80 -18.10 -9.43
C ASN A 624 -17.19 -19.49 -8.88
N VAL A 625 -16.30 -20.21 -8.20
CA VAL A 625 -16.56 -21.52 -7.58
C VAL A 625 -16.91 -21.37 -6.11
N LYS A 626 -18.06 -21.94 -5.71
CA LYS A 626 -18.54 -21.95 -4.32
C LYS A 626 -17.89 -23.10 -3.54
N CYS A 627 -17.48 -22.82 -2.30
CA CYS A 627 -17.02 -23.87 -1.40
C CYS A 627 -18.22 -24.71 -0.92
N GLY A 628 -18.08 -26.04 -0.90
CA GLY A 628 -19.14 -27.02 -0.71
C GLY A 628 -19.99 -27.29 -1.97
N GLY A 629 -19.68 -26.65 -3.10
CA GLY A 629 -20.40 -26.86 -4.36
C GLY A 629 -19.98 -28.13 -5.11
N SER A 630 -20.68 -28.46 -6.20
CA SER A 630 -20.44 -29.68 -7.01
C SER A 630 -19.08 -29.70 -7.74
N VAL A 631 -18.49 -28.53 -7.98
CA VAL A 631 -17.24 -28.38 -8.76
C VAL A 631 -15.99 -28.47 -7.88
N GLN A 632 -16.09 -28.12 -6.59
CA GLN A 632 -14.94 -28.12 -5.69
C GLN A 632 -14.34 -29.54 -5.48
N PRO A 633 -15.14 -30.63 -5.31
CA PRO A 633 -14.59 -31.98 -5.13
C PRO A 633 -13.70 -32.44 -6.29
N THR A 634 -14.02 -32.10 -7.53
CA THR A 634 -13.17 -32.44 -8.68
C THR A 634 -11.83 -31.72 -8.64
N MET A 635 -11.81 -30.45 -8.21
CA MET A 635 -10.57 -29.69 -8.03
C MET A 635 -9.76 -30.25 -6.85
N LEU A 636 -10.43 -30.63 -5.76
CA LEU A 636 -9.80 -31.26 -4.61
C LEU A 636 -9.14 -32.60 -4.99
N ALA A 637 -9.81 -33.43 -5.80
CA ALA A 637 -9.25 -34.71 -6.25
C ALA A 637 -7.95 -34.51 -7.05
N VAL A 638 -7.93 -33.55 -7.98
CA VAL A 638 -6.72 -33.20 -8.74
C VAL A 638 -5.63 -32.66 -7.80
N GLY A 639 -5.99 -31.77 -6.86
CA GLY A 639 -5.06 -31.24 -5.86
C GLY A 639 -4.45 -32.32 -4.96
N LEU A 640 -5.23 -33.35 -4.59
CA LEU A 640 -4.75 -34.51 -3.83
C LEU A 640 -3.78 -35.37 -4.63
N VAL A 641 -4.03 -35.58 -5.93
CA VAL A 641 -3.09 -36.31 -6.81
C VAL A 641 -1.78 -35.54 -6.93
N VAL A 642 -1.84 -34.24 -7.21
CA VAL A 642 -0.64 -33.39 -7.31
C VAL A 642 0.11 -33.34 -5.98
N GLY A 643 -0.60 -33.15 -4.87
CA GLY A 643 -0.03 -33.09 -3.53
C GLY A 643 0.60 -34.42 -3.10
N SER A 644 -0.05 -35.55 -3.36
CA SER A 644 0.51 -36.87 -3.00
C SER A 644 1.75 -37.21 -3.83
N VAL A 645 1.72 -36.97 -5.15
CA VAL A 645 2.82 -37.35 -6.05
C VAL A 645 4.00 -36.38 -5.96
N PHE A 646 3.76 -35.07 -6.02
CA PHE A 646 4.85 -34.09 -6.17
C PHE A 646 5.27 -33.42 -4.87
N VAL A 647 4.41 -33.41 -3.85
CA VAL A 647 4.75 -32.84 -2.54
C VAL A 647 5.15 -33.94 -1.58
N LEU A 648 4.23 -34.86 -1.27
CA LEU A 648 4.45 -35.89 -0.26
C LEU A 648 5.50 -36.92 -0.71
N ALA A 649 5.34 -37.56 -1.87
CA ALA A 649 6.27 -38.58 -2.32
C ALA A 649 7.68 -38.02 -2.59
N PHE A 650 7.77 -36.81 -3.14
CA PHE A 650 9.06 -36.12 -3.31
C PHE A 650 9.72 -35.80 -1.98
N TYR A 651 8.97 -35.29 -1.00
CA TYR A 651 9.53 -34.96 0.32
C TYR A 651 9.96 -36.21 1.08
N VAL A 652 9.18 -37.28 1.04
CA VAL A 652 9.55 -38.61 1.58
C VAL A 652 10.79 -39.15 0.88
N GLY A 653 10.89 -39.01 -0.45
CA GLY A 653 12.09 -39.37 -1.22
C GLY A 653 13.33 -38.58 -0.80
N CYS A 654 13.19 -37.28 -0.54
CA CYS A 654 14.27 -36.45 0.00
C CYS A 654 14.68 -36.91 1.41
N ILE A 655 13.74 -37.22 2.29
CA ILE A 655 14.01 -37.74 3.64
C ILE A 655 14.79 -39.06 3.54
N TYR A 656 14.31 -40.00 2.73
CA TYR A 656 14.96 -41.28 2.49
C TYR A 656 16.40 -41.10 1.98
N ALA A 657 16.59 -40.22 1.00
CA ALA A 657 17.91 -39.91 0.46
C ALA A 657 18.84 -39.31 1.51
N ALA A 658 18.36 -38.38 2.35
CA ALA A 658 19.17 -37.76 3.40
C ALA A 658 19.60 -38.76 4.48
N PHE A 659 18.74 -39.71 4.85
CA PHE A 659 19.08 -40.77 5.81
C PHE A 659 20.11 -41.76 5.26
N HIS A 660 19.98 -42.17 3.99
CA HIS A 660 20.89 -43.14 3.38
C HIS A 660 22.15 -42.53 2.77
N MET A 661 22.25 -41.20 2.69
CA MET A 661 23.38 -40.46 2.12
C MET A 661 24.75 -40.90 2.67
N PRO A 662 24.94 -41.03 4.01
CA PRO A 662 26.24 -41.43 4.56
C PRO A 662 26.63 -42.85 4.14
N SER A 663 25.65 -43.75 4.05
CA SER A 663 25.89 -45.14 3.63
C SER A 663 26.28 -45.23 2.16
N TRP A 664 25.63 -44.47 1.29
CA TRP A 664 25.96 -44.44 -0.15
C TRP A 664 27.32 -43.82 -0.42
N SER A 665 27.68 -42.77 0.33
CA SER A 665 29.01 -42.16 0.25
C SER A 665 30.11 -43.13 0.74
N ALA A 666 29.90 -43.83 1.85
CA ALA A 666 30.85 -44.82 2.37
C ALA A 666 31.04 -46.02 1.41
N LYS A 667 29.98 -46.43 0.71
CA LYS A 667 30.01 -47.52 -0.28
C LYS A 667 30.50 -47.09 -1.68
N LYS A 668 31.01 -45.86 -1.84
CA LYS A 668 31.49 -45.29 -3.13
C LYS A 668 30.46 -45.40 -4.27
N ARG A 669 29.18 -45.19 -3.97
CA ARG A 669 28.09 -45.19 -4.97
C ARG A 669 27.93 -43.80 -5.59
N ASP A 670 28.93 -43.37 -6.35
CA ASP A 670 29.04 -41.99 -6.85
C ASP A 670 27.86 -41.58 -7.76
N ALA A 671 27.33 -42.53 -8.55
CA ALA A 671 26.17 -42.29 -9.41
C ALA A 671 24.89 -41.95 -8.60
N THR A 672 24.66 -42.65 -7.49
CA THR A 672 23.49 -42.41 -6.62
C THR A 672 23.63 -41.10 -5.85
N VAL A 673 24.84 -40.80 -5.36
CA VAL A 673 25.13 -39.54 -4.65
C VAL A 673 24.99 -38.34 -5.61
N SER A 674 25.45 -38.48 -6.86
CA SER A 674 25.31 -37.45 -7.90
C SER A 674 23.83 -37.17 -8.25
N SER A 675 22.97 -38.18 -8.20
CA SER A 675 21.52 -38.04 -8.46
C SER A 675 20.80 -37.15 -7.44
N PHE A 676 21.27 -37.09 -6.19
CA PHE A 676 20.71 -36.28 -5.11
C PHE A 676 21.53 -35.03 -4.79
N ARG A 677 22.42 -34.64 -5.72
CA ARG A 677 23.32 -33.50 -5.54
C ARG A 677 22.57 -32.20 -5.23
N PHE A 678 21.39 -31.99 -5.81
CA PHE A 678 20.53 -30.83 -5.55
C PHE A 678 20.23 -30.59 -4.05
N LEU A 679 20.11 -31.66 -3.25
CA LEU A 679 19.78 -31.57 -1.84
C LEU A 679 20.98 -31.14 -0.97
N ILE A 680 22.19 -31.53 -1.38
CA ILE A 680 23.41 -31.42 -0.56
C ILE A 680 24.43 -30.40 -1.07
N SER A 681 24.40 -30.01 -2.35
CA SER A 681 25.47 -29.24 -2.98
C SER A 681 25.72 -27.86 -2.38
N ASN A 682 24.72 -27.33 -1.67
CA ASN A 682 24.74 -25.98 -1.12
C ASN A 682 25.05 -25.94 0.39
N PHE A 683 25.25 -27.10 1.02
CA PHE A 683 25.44 -27.21 2.48
C PHE A 683 26.74 -27.91 2.82
N ARG A 684 27.29 -27.59 4.00
CA ARG A 684 28.45 -28.30 4.55
C ARG A 684 28.15 -29.79 4.64
N LEU A 685 29.13 -30.62 4.29
CA LEU A 685 29.05 -32.08 4.37
C LEU A 685 28.72 -32.61 5.77
N ASN A 686 28.91 -31.82 6.84
CA ASN A 686 28.55 -32.20 8.22
C ASN A 686 27.08 -31.92 8.59
N ARG A 687 26.33 -31.20 7.73
CA ARG A 687 24.91 -30.87 7.93
C ARG A 687 24.11 -31.06 6.63
N TRP A 688 24.28 -32.23 6.00
CA TRP A 688 23.64 -32.57 4.73
C TRP A 688 22.10 -32.61 4.79
N TRP A 689 21.54 -32.87 5.97
CA TRP A 689 20.09 -32.92 6.22
C TRP A 689 19.41 -31.53 6.21
N PHE A 690 20.17 -30.43 6.24
CA PHE A 690 19.62 -29.08 6.34
C PHE A 690 18.75 -28.69 5.13
N GLY A 691 19.02 -29.27 3.95
CA GLY A 691 18.19 -29.11 2.76
C GLY A 691 16.72 -29.51 2.99
N LEU A 692 16.46 -30.51 3.85
CA LEU A 692 15.10 -30.96 4.18
C LEU A 692 14.28 -29.90 4.92
N LEU A 693 14.92 -29.15 5.83
CA LEU A 693 14.24 -28.10 6.59
C LEU A 693 13.84 -26.93 5.69
N LEU A 694 14.71 -26.57 4.74
CA LEU A 694 14.44 -25.50 3.79
C LEU A 694 13.33 -25.86 2.81
N THR A 695 13.26 -27.13 2.39
CA THR A 695 12.15 -27.61 1.56
C THR A 695 10.84 -27.64 2.37
N ALA A 696 10.84 -28.15 3.60
CA ALA A 696 9.65 -28.18 4.48
C ALA A 696 9.06 -26.80 4.74
N ARG A 697 9.93 -25.78 4.89
CA ARG A 697 9.53 -24.39 5.09
C ARG A 697 8.54 -23.88 4.04
N GLY A 698 8.74 -24.22 2.76
CA GLY A 698 7.88 -23.78 1.67
C GLY A 698 6.44 -24.27 1.85
N PHE A 699 6.26 -25.53 2.27
CA PHE A 699 4.95 -26.10 2.57
C PHE A 699 4.27 -25.42 3.77
N CYS A 700 5.03 -25.11 4.83
CA CYS A 700 4.48 -24.44 6.01
C CYS A 700 3.89 -23.07 5.67
N PHE A 701 4.50 -22.30 4.77
CA PHE A 701 3.92 -21.03 4.31
C PHE A 701 2.60 -21.23 3.57
N CYS A 702 2.51 -22.21 2.67
CA CYS A 702 1.26 -22.51 1.97
C CYS A 702 0.15 -22.92 2.95
N LEU A 703 0.49 -23.70 3.98
CA LEU A 703 -0.45 -24.12 5.01
C LEU A 703 -1.03 -22.94 5.79
N VAL A 704 -0.23 -21.91 6.10
CA VAL A 704 -0.71 -20.69 6.79
C VAL A 704 -1.80 -20.01 5.98
N ILE A 705 -1.65 -19.91 4.66
CA ILE A 705 -2.65 -19.25 3.82
C ILE A 705 -3.98 -20.03 3.81
N VAL A 706 -3.94 -21.37 3.86
CA VAL A 706 -5.14 -22.22 3.96
C VAL A 706 -5.82 -22.07 5.32
N VAL A 707 -5.04 -22.09 6.41
CA VAL A 707 -5.58 -22.05 7.78
C VAL A 707 -6.16 -20.67 8.13
N ALA A 708 -5.53 -19.60 7.65
CA ALA A 708 -5.86 -18.22 8.00
C ALA A 708 -6.39 -17.40 6.81
N THR A 709 -7.10 -18.01 5.86
CA THR A 709 -7.61 -17.31 4.65
C THR A 709 -8.48 -16.10 4.99
N ASP A 710 -9.33 -16.21 6.02
CA ASP A 710 -10.28 -15.15 6.43
C ASP A 710 -9.71 -14.15 7.45
N ASN A 711 -8.52 -14.43 8.03
CA ASN A 711 -7.96 -13.62 9.11
C ASN A 711 -6.55 -13.14 8.75
N GLU A 712 -6.49 -11.95 8.16
CA GLU A 712 -5.25 -11.30 7.70
C GLU A 712 -4.23 -11.13 8.86
N SER A 713 -4.70 -10.88 10.09
CA SER A 713 -3.84 -10.74 11.28
C SER A 713 -3.21 -12.07 11.73
N ALA A 714 -3.99 -13.16 11.69
CA ALA A 714 -3.48 -14.50 11.98
C ALA A 714 -2.49 -14.97 10.91
N GLN A 715 -2.77 -14.68 9.64
CA GLN A 715 -1.88 -15.00 8.52
C GLN A 715 -0.51 -14.33 8.69
N THR A 716 -0.47 -13.03 9.00
CA THR A 716 0.78 -12.29 9.20
C THR A 716 1.56 -12.73 10.44
N SER A 717 0.86 -13.04 11.54
CA SER A 717 1.47 -13.50 12.79
C SER A 717 2.09 -14.89 12.66
N LEU A 718 1.38 -15.86 12.06
CA LEU A 718 1.89 -17.21 11.80
C LEU A 718 3.07 -17.20 10.82
N THR A 719 3.02 -16.34 9.80
CA THR A 719 4.12 -16.16 8.84
C THR A 719 5.37 -15.64 9.52
N THR A 720 5.22 -14.65 10.40
CA THR A 720 6.33 -14.08 11.19
C THR A 720 6.92 -15.15 12.11
N LEU A 721 6.09 -15.95 12.77
CA LEU A 721 6.54 -17.07 13.60
C LEU A 721 7.37 -18.09 12.80
N ILE A 722 6.92 -18.48 11.60
CA ILE A 722 7.66 -19.40 10.71
C ILE A 722 9.00 -18.79 10.28
N ILE A 723 9.03 -17.49 9.95
CA ILE A 723 10.27 -16.80 9.57
C ILE A 723 11.25 -16.75 10.75
N VAL A 724 10.79 -16.48 11.97
CA VAL A 724 11.62 -16.45 13.17
C VAL A 724 12.17 -17.85 13.47
N LEU A 725 11.30 -18.87 13.55
CA LEU A 725 11.70 -20.24 13.89
C LEU A 725 12.66 -20.86 12.85
N LEU A 726 12.46 -20.59 11.56
CA LEU A 726 13.24 -21.19 10.48
C LEU A 726 14.36 -20.27 9.92
N GLY A 727 14.34 -18.98 10.25
CA GLY A 727 15.33 -17.99 9.82
C GLY A 727 16.57 -17.93 10.71
N PHE A 728 16.42 -18.05 12.04
CA PHE A 728 17.55 -18.02 12.98
C PHE A 728 18.46 -19.27 12.86
N GLY A 729 17.96 -20.38 12.30
CA GLY A 729 18.77 -21.59 12.06
C GLY A 729 19.75 -21.50 10.88
N GLY A 730 19.55 -20.56 9.93
CA GLY A 730 20.31 -20.49 8.68
C GLY A 730 21.59 -19.66 8.73
N VAL A 731 21.63 -18.61 9.56
CA VAL A 731 22.72 -17.62 9.57
C VAL A 731 24.04 -18.20 10.13
N GLY A 732 23.98 -19.25 10.95
CA GLY A 732 25.16 -19.89 11.53
C GLY A 732 25.88 -20.93 10.66
N CYS A 733 25.41 -21.22 9.45
CA CYS A 733 25.90 -22.39 8.68
C CYS A 733 26.66 -22.07 7.39
N GLN A 734 26.66 -20.82 6.90
CA GLN A 734 27.08 -20.54 5.52
C GLN A 734 28.50 -19.99 5.30
N ASP A 735 29.32 -19.73 6.33
CA ASP A 735 30.67 -19.17 6.10
C ASP A 735 31.85 -20.09 6.41
N ALA A 736 32.91 -19.98 5.61
CA ALA A 736 34.27 -20.55 5.74
C ALA A 736 34.52 -21.96 5.17
N GLY A 737 34.85 -22.01 3.87
CA GLY A 737 35.75 -23.00 3.31
C GLY A 737 37.16 -22.41 3.15
N GLN A 738 37.93 -22.30 4.25
CA GLN A 738 39.37 -22.11 4.13
C GLN A 738 40.07 -23.47 4.01
N VAL A 739 40.78 -23.60 2.89
CA VAL A 739 41.67 -24.71 2.54
C VAL A 739 42.77 -24.82 3.61
N ARG A 740 42.75 -25.91 4.40
CA ARG A 740 43.86 -26.30 5.27
C ARG A 740 44.84 -27.14 4.44
N ARG A 741 45.86 -26.50 3.86
CA ARG A 741 47.09 -27.18 3.44
C ARG A 741 48.17 -26.91 4.47
N GLN A 742 48.75 -27.98 4.98
CA GLN A 742 49.87 -28.03 5.92
C GLN A 742 51.01 -27.11 5.46
N ARG A 743 51.53 -26.28 6.38
CA ARG A 743 52.97 -26.02 6.52
C ARG A 743 53.26 -25.61 7.97
N THR A 744 54.31 -26.23 8.47
CA THR A 744 54.97 -26.15 9.77
C THR A 744 55.71 -24.84 10.02
N ALA A 745 56.01 -24.60 11.31
CA ALA A 745 57.09 -23.82 11.94
C ALA A 745 56.69 -22.54 12.71
N GLU A 746 56.96 -22.59 14.03
CA GLU A 746 57.54 -21.59 14.98
C GLU A 746 57.48 -20.09 14.56
N THR A 747 57.13 -19.09 15.37
CA THR A 747 57.50 -18.79 16.78
C THR A 747 56.70 -17.57 17.27
N ALA A 748 56.31 -17.59 18.56
CA ALA A 748 56.19 -16.54 19.58
C ALA A 748 55.61 -15.10 19.33
N VAL A 749 54.89 -14.66 20.37
CA VAL A 749 54.65 -13.29 20.91
C VAL A 749 53.36 -12.53 20.51
N THR A 750 52.48 -12.37 21.52
CA THR A 750 51.28 -11.49 21.66
C THR A 750 51.66 -9.98 21.70
N PRO A 751 50.77 -8.98 21.41
CA PRO A 751 49.41 -8.89 21.97
C PRO A 751 48.28 -8.26 21.13
N VAL A 752 47.07 -8.61 21.55
CA VAL A 752 45.78 -7.86 21.51
C VAL A 752 45.68 -6.66 20.57
N THR A 753 45.02 -6.84 19.42
CA THR A 753 44.19 -5.80 18.79
C THR A 753 42.95 -6.46 18.19
N GLY A 754 41.79 -6.21 18.81
CA GLY A 754 40.48 -6.55 18.26
C GLY A 754 39.94 -5.41 17.42
N ILE A 755 38.98 -5.74 16.56
CA ILE A 755 38.16 -4.86 15.70
C ILE A 755 38.65 -4.78 14.25
N SER A 756 38.22 -5.74 13.44
CA SER A 756 37.98 -5.54 12.01
C SER A 756 36.96 -6.58 11.58
N ASP A 757 35.67 -6.23 11.59
CA ASP A 757 34.63 -6.83 10.73
C ASP A 757 33.31 -6.15 11.05
N ARG A 758 32.91 -5.15 10.22
CA ARG A 758 31.54 -4.60 10.00
C ARG A 758 31.53 -3.14 9.53
N VAL A 759 32.37 -2.79 8.56
CA VAL A 759 32.17 -1.60 7.73
C VAL A 759 31.99 -2.12 6.30
N VAL A 760 30.92 -1.75 5.60
CA VAL A 760 30.82 -2.06 4.16
C VAL A 760 31.39 -0.85 3.45
N GLY A 761 32.61 -1.01 2.92
CA GLY A 761 33.19 0.00 2.06
C GLY A 761 32.30 0.26 0.85
N PHE A 762 32.37 1.48 0.33
CA PHE A 762 32.10 1.75 -1.07
C PHE A 762 32.68 0.60 -1.90
N LYS A 763 31.92 0.01 -2.83
CA LYS A 763 32.53 -0.83 -3.87
C LYS A 763 33.37 0.08 -4.76
N CYS A 764 34.57 0.41 -4.27
CA CYS A 764 35.68 0.87 -5.07
C CYS A 764 36.14 -0.34 -5.90
N THR A 765 36.46 -0.06 -7.16
CA THR A 765 36.65 -1.00 -8.26
C THR A 765 37.41 -2.29 -7.90
N LYS A 766 36.70 -3.43 -7.93
CA LYS A 766 37.21 -4.66 -8.54
C LYS A 766 36.06 -5.55 -8.99
N TYR A 767 35.92 -5.64 -10.31
CA TYR A 767 35.47 -6.85 -10.98
C TYR A 767 36.30 -8.02 -10.43
N GLN A 768 35.65 -8.92 -9.69
CA GLN A 768 35.28 -10.26 -10.17
C GLN A 768 34.13 -10.79 -9.32
#